data_AF-A0A5C4RMA0-F1
#
_entry.id   AF-A0A5C4RMA0-F1
#
_cell.length_a   1.000
_cell.length_b   1.000
_cell.length_c   1.000
_cell.angle_alpha   90.00
_cell.angle_beta   90.00
_cell.angle_gamma   90.00
#
_symmetry.space_group_name_H-M   'P 1'
#
loop_
_entity.id
_entity.type
_entity.pdbx_description
1 polymer ?
#
loop_
_entity_poly.entity_id
_entity_poly.type
_entity_poly.pdbx_seq_one_letter_code
_entity_poly.pdbx_strand_id
1 'polypeptide(L)'
;MSESLFTQALKEARRDALVAHYIATQVPADLKESIQTADDLYEYLLLDTKISDLVTTSPLSEAIGSLQLFIHRAIEGYDGTLADSAKPYFADEQFLYNWDSFNHRYSTWAGKERLKFYAGDYIDPTLRLNKTEIFTAFEQGISQGKLKSELVESKLRDYLISYDTLVTLDYITACQGKDNKTIFFIGRTQNAPYAFYWRKLTLVTDGGKLKPDQWSEWRAINAGISEAYSGHVEPFWENNKLHIRWFTISKEDKIDFVYKNIWVMSSDYSWTSKKKILELSFTDYNRVGATGSSSPTEVSSQYGSDAQMNISDDGTVLIFQNAGGATPRTGVTLCYDSGEVIKNLSNTGSANLSSKNYATTKLRMCHGQSYNDNNYCNFTLSINTIEFTSYGTFSSDGKQFTPPSGSAIDLHLPNYIDLNALLDISLDSLLNYDVQGQFGGSNPVDNFSGPYGIYLWEIFFHIPFLVAVRMQTEQRYEDADTWYKYIFRSAGYRNANGELIMDGSKPRYWNVMPLELDTAWDTTQPATTDPDVIAMADPMHYKLAIFLHTLDLLIARGDSAYRQLERDTLVEAKMYYIQAQQLLGPRPDIHTTNTWPNPTLSVEAGKIATPTLLNSPEVMTFAAWLSVGDTANIGDGDFLPPYNDVLFGYWDKLDIRLYNLRHNLSLDGQPLNLPLYATPVDPKTLQRQQAGGDGTGSSPAGGQGSVQGWRYPLLVERARTAVSLLTQFGNSLQTTLEHQDNEKMTLLLQTQQQAILKQQNDIQQNNLKGLQHSLTALQASRDGATLRQKHYSDLINGGLSAAEIAGLTLRSTAMITNGIATGLLIAGGIANAVPNVFGLANGGSEWGAPLIGSGQATQVGAGIQDQSAGISEVTAGYQRRQEEWALQRDIADNEITQLDAQIQSLQEQITMAQKQITLSETEQANAQAIYDLQTTRFTGQALYNWMAGRLSALYYQMYDSTLPICLQAKAALVQELGEKDSDSLFQVPVWNDLWQGLLAGEGLSSELQKLDAIWLARGGIGLEAIRTVSLDTLFGTGTLSENINKVLNGEKVPESGGVTLTLTGDIFQATLDLSQLGLDNSYNLGNEKKRRIKRIAVTLPTLLGPYQDIEATLVMGAEIAALSHGVNDGGRFVTDFNDSRFLPFEGRDATTGTLSLNIFHAGKEESQHELVANLSDIIVHLNYIIRDA
;
A
#
# COMPACT_ATOMS: atom_id res chain seq x y z
N MET A 1 18.44 -22.08 -2.48
CA MET A 1 17.01 -22.30 -2.16
C MET A 1 16.80 -21.73 -0.77
N SER A 2 15.84 -20.84 -0.55
CA SER A 2 15.58 -20.27 0.78
C SER A 2 15.03 -21.34 1.72
N GLU A 3 15.22 -21.17 3.03
CA GLU A 3 14.66 -22.06 4.07
C GLU A 3 13.13 -22.18 3.97
N SER A 4 12.45 -21.12 3.50
CA SER A 4 11.01 -21.12 3.20
C SER A 4 10.62 -22.06 2.06
N LEU A 5 11.37 -22.05 0.93
CA LEU A 5 11.12 -22.93 -0.21
C LEU A 5 11.33 -24.41 0.15
N PHE A 6 12.33 -24.70 0.98
CA PHE A 6 12.60 -26.06 1.45
C PHE A 6 11.48 -26.57 2.37
N THR A 7 11.02 -25.74 3.31
CA THR A 7 9.95 -26.10 4.25
C THR A 7 8.62 -26.33 3.53
N GLN A 8 8.29 -25.51 2.54
CA GLN A 8 7.12 -25.69 1.68
C GLN A 8 7.15 -27.07 1.00
N ALA A 9 8.24 -27.38 0.29
CA ALA A 9 8.38 -28.65 -0.43
C ALA A 9 8.29 -29.87 0.51
N LEU A 10 8.83 -29.75 1.73
CA LEU A 10 8.76 -30.83 2.74
C LEU A 10 7.34 -31.09 3.23
N LYS A 11 6.55 -30.04 3.49
CA LYS A 11 5.16 -30.18 3.94
C LYS A 11 4.26 -30.78 2.87
N GLU A 12 4.38 -30.31 1.62
CA GLU A 12 3.63 -30.84 0.48
C GLU A 12 4.00 -32.31 0.21
N ALA A 13 5.29 -32.66 0.25
CA ALA A 13 5.72 -34.05 0.12
C ALA A 13 5.21 -34.95 1.27
N ARG A 14 5.18 -34.42 2.51
CA ARG A 14 4.61 -35.14 3.67
C ARG A 14 3.11 -35.36 3.52
N ARG A 15 2.36 -34.35 3.06
CA ARG A 15 0.92 -34.44 2.76
C ARG A 15 0.68 -35.57 1.75
N ASP A 16 1.36 -35.54 0.62
CA ASP A 16 1.18 -36.54 -0.45
C ASP A 16 1.47 -37.97 0.04
N ALA A 17 2.54 -38.14 0.81
CA ALA A 17 2.89 -39.43 1.41
C ALA A 17 1.82 -39.91 2.41
N LEU A 18 1.30 -39.02 3.26
CA LEU A 18 0.27 -39.36 4.24
C LEU A 18 -1.07 -39.67 3.59
N VAL A 19 -1.47 -38.93 2.54
CA VAL A 19 -2.69 -39.18 1.76
C VAL A 19 -2.62 -40.56 1.11
N ALA A 20 -1.52 -40.86 0.41
CA ALA A 20 -1.32 -42.16 -0.21
C ALA A 20 -1.31 -43.30 0.82
N HIS A 21 -0.67 -43.10 1.98
CA HIS A 21 -0.64 -44.08 3.06
C HIS A 21 -2.03 -44.33 3.67
N TYR A 22 -2.81 -43.26 3.89
CA TYR A 22 -4.15 -43.35 4.47
C TYR A 22 -5.08 -44.14 3.56
N ILE A 23 -5.13 -43.79 2.26
CA ILE A 23 -5.93 -44.50 1.25
C ILE A 23 -5.56 -45.99 1.20
N ALA A 24 -4.27 -46.31 1.27
CA ALA A 24 -3.81 -47.70 1.18
C ALA A 24 -4.08 -48.54 2.44
N THR A 25 -4.05 -47.94 3.64
CA THR A 25 -3.95 -48.72 4.89
C THR A 25 -4.96 -48.37 5.99
N GLN A 26 -5.55 -47.17 5.98
CA GLN A 26 -6.38 -46.67 7.09
C GLN A 26 -7.85 -46.43 6.70
N VAL A 27 -8.22 -46.52 5.41
CA VAL A 27 -9.63 -46.43 4.98
C VAL A 27 -10.44 -47.58 5.60
N PRO A 28 -11.61 -47.30 6.23
CA PRO A 28 -12.51 -48.31 6.77
C PRO A 28 -12.90 -49.37 5.73
N ALA A 29 -13.06 -50.62 6.16
CA ALA A 29 -13.24 -51.76 5.25
C ALA A 29 -14.49 -51.64 4.36
N ASP A 30 -15.53 -51.01 4.87
CA ASP A 30 -16.81 -50.71 4.22
C ASP A 30 -16.73 -49.55 3.21
N LEU A 31 -15.71 -48.68 3.29
CA LEU A 31 -15.51 -47.53 2.41
C LEU A 31 -14.35 -47.71 1.41
N LYS A 32 -13.72 -48.88 1.41
CA LYS A 32 -12.51 -49.14 0.62
C LYS A 32 -12.75 -49.15 -0.90
N GLU A 33 -13.97 -49.45 -1.32
CA GLU A 33 -14.36 -49.37 -2.74
C GLU A 33 -14.75 -47.95 -3.16
N SER A 34 -15.18 -47.10 -2.22
CA SER A 34 -15.61 -45.73 -2.48
C SER A 34 -14.50 -44.68 -2.34
N ILE A 35 -13.47 -44.92 -1.51
CA ILE A 35 -12.36 -43.98 -1.31
C ILE A 35 -11.10 -44.55 -1.97
N GLN A 36 -10.83 -44.12 -3.20
CA GLN A 36 -9.69 -44.59 -4.00
C GLN A 36 -8.72 -43.47 -4.37
N THR A 37 -9.19 -42.23 -4.37
CA THR A 37 -8.45 -41.05 -4.79
C THR A 37 -8.35 -40.03 -3.66
N ALA A 38 -7.46 -39.06 -3.84
CA ALA A 38 -7.33 -37.93 -2.93
C ALA A 38 -8.59 -37.02 -2.91
N ASP A 39 -9.37 -37.01 -4.00
CA ASP A 39 -10.66 -36.29 -4.05
C ASP A 39 -11.72 -37.01 -3.21
N ASP A 40 -11.80 -38.34 -3.31
CA ASP A 40 -12.70 -39.13 -2.47
C ASP A 40 -12.33 -38.99 -0.98
N LEU A 41 -11.02 -38.90 -0.68
CA LEU A 41 -10.54 -38.66 0.67
C LEU A 41 -10.88 -37.24 1.16
N TYR A 42 -10.84 -36.23 0.28
CA TYR A 42 -11.30 -34.88 0.58
C TYR A 42 -12.79 -34.86 0.92
N GLU A 43 -13.63 -35.50 0.11
CA GLU A 43 -15.07 -35.58 0.36
C GLU A 43 -15.36 -36.26 1.70
N TYR A 44 -14.60 -37.31 2.05
CA TYR A 44 -14.74 -38.03 3.31
C TYR A 44 -14.22 -37.25 4.53
N LEU A 45 -13.02 -36.67 4.45
CA LEU A 45 -12.41 -35.91 5.56
C LEU A 45 -12.96 -34.50 5.70
N LEU A 46 -13.67 -34.01 4.68
CA LEU A 46 -14.17 -32.64 4.54
C LEU A 46 -13.04 -31.58 4.57
N LEU A 47 -11.84 -31.98 4.13
CA LEU A 47 -10.61 -31.20 4.20
C LEU A 47 -9.79 -31.43 2.93
N ASP A 48 -9.45 -30.37 2.19
CA ASP A 48 -8.75 -30.50 0.90
C ASP A 48 -7.32 -31.04 1.11
N THR A 49 -7.08 -32.23 0.56
CA THR A 49 -5.80 -32.94 0.70
C THR A 49 -4.80 -32.62 -0.42
N LYS A 50 -5.14 -31.71 -1.34
CA LYS A 50 -4.32 -31.29 -2.49
C LYS A 50 -3.83 -29.84 -2.40
N ILE A 51 -4.23 -29.10 -1.37
CA ILE A 51 -3.91 -27.69 -1.21
C ILE A 51 -2.41 -27.43 -0.92
N SER A 52 -1.84 -26.38 -1.53
CA SER A 52 -0.43 -26.01 -1.33
C SER A 52 -0.19 -25.34 0.03
N ASP A 53 1.05 -25.32 0.50
CA ASP A 53 1.42 -24.64 1.77
C ASP A 53 1.27 -23.11 1.69
N LEU A 54 1.05 -22.57 0.50
CA LEU A 54 0.84 -21.13 0.28
C LEU A 54 -0.55 -20.66 0.73
N VAL A 55 -1.53 -21.58 0.83
CA VAL A 55 -2.88 -21.22 1.29
C VAL A 55 -2.93 -21.26 2.81
N THR A 56 -3.37 -20.16 3.41
CA THR A 56 -3.48 -20.03 4.88
C THR A 56 -4.95 -19.87 5.27
N THR A 57 -5.36 -20.61 6.31
CA THR A 57 -6.73 -20.64 6.86
C THR A 57 -6.65 -20.67 8.38
N SER A 58 -7.66 -20.13 9.06
CA SER A 58 -7.78 -20.28 10.52
C SER A 58 -8.43 -21.64 10.84
N PRO A 59 -8.10 -22.28 11.98
CA PRO A 59 -8.75 -23.55 12.36
C PRO A 59 -10.28 -23.46 12.43
N LEU A 60 -10.82 -22.31 12.83
CA LEU A 60 -12.27 -22.08 12.90
C LEU A 60 -12.88 -21.95 11.49
N SER A 61 -12.22 -21.19 10.60
CA SER A 61 -12.66 -21.05 9.21
C SER A 61 -12.68 -22.39 8.48
N GLU A 62 -11.66 -23.22 8.71
CA GLU A 62 -11.59 -24.55 8.13
C GLU A 62 -12.72 -25.46 8.65
N ALA A 63 -12.96 -25.46 9.97
CA ALA A 63 -14.06 -26.22 10.56
C ALA A 63 -15.44 -25.79 10.04
N ILE A 64 -15.66 -24.49 9.82
CA ILE A 64 -16.88 -23.97 9.18
C ILE A 64 -16.98 -24.49 7.74
N GLY A 65 -15.90 -24.43 6.96
CA GLY A 65 -15.85 -24.95 5.59
C GLY A 65 -16.16 -26.44 5.52
N SER A 66 -15.58 -27.24 6.41
CA SER A 66 -15.86 -28.67 6.53
C SER A 66 -17.33 -28.95 6.85
N LEU A 67 -17.92 -28.21 7.80
CA LEU A 67 -19.33 -28.36 8.16
C LEU A 67 -20.28 -27.94 7.02
N GLN A 68 -19.95 -26.85 6.32
CA GLN A 68 -20.72 -26.39 5.15
C GLN A 68 -20.71 -27.43 4.03
N LEU A 69 -19.53 -28.00 3.73
CA LEU A 69 -19.39 -29.07 2.74
C LEU A 69 -20.21 -30.31 3.14
N PHE A 70 -20.17 -30.69 4.40
CA PHE A 70 -20.98 -31.80 4.92
C PHE A 70 -22.48 -31.56 4.73
N ILE A 71 -22.98 -30.38 5.09
CA ILE A 71 -24.41 -30.04 4.94
C ILE A 71 -24.79 -30.06 3.46
N HIS A 72 -23.95 -29.55 2.56
CA HIS A 72 -24.21 -29.55 1.12
C HIS A 72 -24.29 -30.98 0.56
N ARG A 73 -23.31 -31.84 0.90
CA ARG A 73 -23.32 -33.26 0.50
C ARG A 73 -24.54 -34.01 1.03
N ALA A 74 -24.99 -33.68 2.25
CA ALA A 74 -26.21 -34.23 2.84
C ALA A 74 -27.48 -33.79 2.09
N ILE A 75 -27.59 -32.52 1.67
CA ILE A 75 -28.73 -31.99 0.92
C ILE A 75 -28.83 -32.62 -0.48
N GLU A 76 -27.69 -32.71 -1.18
CA GLU A 76 -27.65 -33.17 -2.57
C GLU A 76 -27.73 -34.70 -2.71
N GLY A 77 -27.74 -35.43 -1.58
CA GLY A 77 -27.89 -36.88 -1.58
C GLY A 77 -26.60 -37.67 -1.76
N TYR A 78 -25.44 -37.01 -1.72
CA TYR A 78 -24.13 -37.66 -1.85
C TYR A 78 -23.82 -38.62 -0.68
N ASP A 79 -24.39 -38.40 0.50
CA ASP A 79 -24.24 -39.26 1.69
C ASP A 79 -25.39 -40.28 1.85
N GLY A 80 -26.09 -40.62 0.75
CA GLY A 80 -27.10 -41.68 0.72
C GLY A 80 -28.32 -41.42 1.62
N THR A 81 -28.63 -42.34 2.54
CA THR A 81 -29.82 -42.25 3.42
C THR A 81 -29.80 -41.03 4.36
N LEU A 82 -28.66 -40.36 4.49
CA LEU A 82 -28.53 -39.15 5.30
C LEU A 82 -29.46 -38.04 4.79
N ALA A 83 -29.65 -37.92 3.48
CA ALA A 83 -30.56 -36.95 2.87
C ALA A 83 -32.02 -37.10 3.34
N ASP A 84 -32.49 -38.35 3.48
CA ASP A 84 -33.83 -38.62 4.01
C ASP A 84 -33.93 -38.28 5.50
N SER A 85 -32.87 -38.55 6.28
CA SER A 85 -32.80 -38.19 7.70
C SER A 85 -32.62 -36.69 7.95
N ALA A 86 -32.13 -35.95 6.94
CA ALA A 86 -31.88 -34.51 7.02
C ALA A 86 -33.15 -33.67 6.77
N LYS A 87 -34.12 -34.17 6.00
CA LYS A 87 -35.38 -33.48 5.65
C LYS A 87 -36.09 -32.75 6.81
N PRO A 88 -36.22 -33.32 8.02
CA PRO A 88 -36.88 -32.63 9.14
C PRO A 88 -36.18 -31.34 9.56
N TYR A 89 -34.86 -31.22 9.38
CA TYR A 89 -34.09 -30.03 9.74
C TYR A 89 -34.29 -28.87 8.74
N PHE A 90 -34.89 -29.14 7.58
CA PHE A 90 -35.23 -28.16 6.54
C PHE A 90 -36.73 -27.81 6.52
N ALA A 91 -37.51 -28.25 7.51
CA ALA A 91 -38.92 -27.85 7.63
C ALA A 91 -39.05 -26.35 7.95
N ASP A 92 -40.20 -25.76 7.62
CA ASP A 92 -40.53 -24.36 7.98
C ASP A 92 -40.20 -24.11 9.47
N GLU A 93 -39.63 -22.94 9.77
CA GLU A 93 -39.15 -22.50 11.11
C GLU A 93 -37.87 -23.17 11.65
N GLN A 94 -37.30 -24.16 10.96
CA GLN A 94 -36.01 -24.75 11.35
C GLN A 94 -34.80 -23.94 10.84
N PHE A 95 -33.63 -24.11 11.48
CA PHE A 95 -32.41 -23.40 11.08
C PHE A 95 -32.02 -23.65 9.61
N LEU A 96 -32.08 -24.89 9.13
CA LEU A 96 -31.63 -25.20 7.76
C LEU A 96 -32.66 -24.87 6.68
N TYR A 97 -33.90 -24.50 7.03
CA TYR A 97 -34.91 -24.03 6.05
C TYR A 97 -34.37 -22.90 5.16
N ASN A 98 -33.62 -21.99 5.77
CA ASN A 98 -33.05 -20.80 5.13
C ASN A 98 -31.58 -21.00 4.71
N TRP A 99 -31.12 -22.24 4.53
CA TRP A 99 -29.72 -22.55 4.21
C TRP A 99 -29.22 -21.79 2.98
N ASP A 100 -29.86 -21.98 1.84
CA ASP A 100 -29.41 -21.37 0.58
C ASP A 100 -29.54 -19.84 0.58
N SER A 101 -30.53 -19.30 1.30
CA SER A 101 -30.78 -17.85 1.34
C SER A 101 -29.88 -17.11 2.32
N PHE A 102 -29.60 -17.68 3.51
CA PHE A 102 -28.91 -16.95 4.58
C PHE A 102 -27.85 -17.75 5.33
N ASN A 103 -28.05 -19.06 5.58
CA ASN A 103 -27.22 -19.78 6.56
C ASN A 103 -26.01 -20.51 5.96
N HIS A 104 -25.93 -20.68 4.63
CA HIS A 104 -24.80 -21.36 3.98
C HIS A 104 -23.50 -20.55 3.95
N ARG A 105 -23.56 -19.23 4.16
CA ARG A 105 -22.37 -18.35 4.29
C ARG A 105 -22.39 -17.64 5.62
N TYR A 106 -21.22 -17.52 6.24
CA TYR A 106 -21.06 -16.77 7.48
C TYR A 106 -21.50 -15.31 7.33
N SER A 107 -21.21 -14.66 6.20
CA SER A 107 -21.54 -13.23 6.00
C SER A 107 -23.05 -12.96 5.97
N THR A 108 -23.83 -13.80 5.27
CA THR A 108 -25.29 -13.66 5.19
C THR A 108 -25.95 -14.04 6.51
N TRP A 109 -25.43 -15.06 7.19
CA TRP A 109 -25.87 -15.43 8.54
C TRP A 109 -25.59 -14.30 9.54
N ALA A 110 -24.37 -13.77 9.56
CA ALA A 110 -23.97 -12.69 10.46
C ALA A 110 -24.78 -11.41 10.19
N GLY A 111 -25.04 -11.07 8.92
CA GLY A 111 -25.91 -9.94 8.56
C GLY A 111 -27.33 -10.12 9.08
N LYS A 112 -27.92 -11.31 8.90
CA LYS A 112 -29.24 -11.66 9.44
C LYS A 112 -29.29 -11.57 10.97
N GLU A 113 -28.29 -12.11 11.65
CA GLU A 113 -28.22 -12.08 13.11
C GLU A 113 -28.03 -10.66 13.64
N ARG A 114 -27.16 -9.85 13.02
CA ARG A 114 -26.98 -8.43 13.39
C ARG A 114 -28.25 -7.60 13.18
N LEU A 115 -28.99 -7.86 12.11
CA LEU A 115 -30.24 -7.16 11.81
C LEU A 115 -31.29 -7.33 12.91
N LYS A 116 -31.27 -8.43 13.68
CA LYS A 116 -32.13 -8.60 14.86
C LYS A 116 -31.83 -7.60 15.98
N PHE A 117 -30.57 -7.23 16.15
CA PHE A 117 -30.11 -6.34 17.22
C PHE A 117 -30.02 -4.88 16.79
N TYR A 118 -29.59 -4.63 15.55
CA TYR A 118 -29.26 -3.30 15.05
C TYR A 118 -29.94 -3.04 13.70
N ALA A 119 -31.24 -3.31 13.61
CA ALA A 119 -32.02 -3.04 12.39
C ALA A 119 -31.85 -1.59 11.89
N GLY A 120 -31.73 -0.63 12.81
CA GLY A 120 -31.51 0.79 12.52
C GLY A 120 -30.26 1.11 11.69
N ASP A 121 -29.23 0.25 11.71
CA ASP A 121 -28.03 0.41 10.87
C ASP A 121 -28.32 0.15 9.38
N TYR A 122 -29.42 -0.55 9.08
CA TYR A 122 -29.79 -1.04 7.75
C TYR A 122 -31.03 -0.35 7.17
N ILE A 123 -31.66 0.57 7.91
CA ILE A 123 -32.84 1.29 7.44
C ILE A 123 -32.41 2.37 6.44
N ASP A 124 -32.87 2.22 5.20
CA ASP A 124 -32.75 3.23 4.15
C ASP A 124 -34.17 3.55 3.61
N PRO A 125 -34.61 4.82 3.62
CA PRO A 125 -35.96 5.18 3.19
C PRO A 125 -36.25 4.84 1.72
N THR A 126 -35.21 4.68 0.89
CA THR A 126 -35.33 4.26 -0.51
C THR A 126 -35.50 2.75 -0.68
N LEU A 127 -35.12 1.94 0.31
CA LEU A 127 -35.19 0.47 0.26
C LEU A 127 -36.39 -0.13 1.00
N ARG A 128 -37.18 0.70 1.69
CA ARG A 128 -38.40 0.30 2.40
C ARG A 128 -39.34 -0.52 1.49
N LEU A 129 -39.69 -1.73 1.91
CA LEU A 129 -40.47 -2.67 1.09
C LEU A 129 -41.98 -2.38 1.11
N ASN A 130 -42.51 -1.85 2.21
CA ASN A 130 -43.95 -1.65 2.40
C ASN A 130 -44.45 -0.25 2.00
N LYS A 131 -43.88 0.34 0.95
CA LYS A 131 -44.27 1.66 0.42
C LYS A 131 -45.68 1.63 -0.17
N THR A 132 -46.48 2.66 0.09
CA THR A 132 -47.77 2.83 -0.59
C THR A 132 -47.59 3.23 -2.07
N GLU A 133 -48.62 3.03 -2.89
CA GLU A 133 -48.64 3.48 -4.30
C GLU A 133 -48.42 4.98 -4.41
N ILE A 134 -49.04 5.76 -3.51
CA ILE A 134 -48.92 7.22 -3.48
C ILE A 134 -47.53 7.68 -2.99
N PHE A 135 -46.90 6.96 -2.05
CA PHE A 135 -45.52 7.23 -1.65
C PHE A 135 -44.53 6.92 -2.77
N THR A 136 -44.73 5.81 -3.48
CA THR A 136 -43.91 5.44 -4.63
C THR A 136 -44.00 6.49 -5.74
N ALA A 137 -45.20 7.03 -5.99
CA ALA A 137 -45.38 8.14 -6.92
C ALA A 137 -44.66 9.42 -6.47
N PHE A 138 -44.70 9.74 -5.16
CA PHE A 138 -43.95 10.86 -4.58
C PHE A 138 -42.43 10.68 -4.76
N GLU A 139 -41.89 9.51 -4.39
CA GLU A 139 -40.48 9.16 -4.52
C GLU A 139 -39.99 9.27 -5.97
N GLN A 140 -40.74 8.71 -6.92
CA GLN A 140 -40.45 8.84 -8.35
C GLN A 140 -40.49 10.30 -8.81
N GLY A 141 -41.45 11.07 -8.31
CA GLY A 141 -41.62 12.48 -8.63
C GLY A 141 -40.44 13.35 -8.19
N ILE A 142 -39.90 13.13 -7.00
CA ILE A 142 -38.73 13.86 -6.50
C ILE A 142 -37.40 13.33 -7.07
N SER A 143 -37.42 12.14 -7.68
CA SER A 143 -36.25 11.55 -8.37
C SER A 143 -36.06 12.08 -9.79
N GLN A 144 -37.01 12.85 -10.32
CA GLN A 144 -36.95 13.43 -11.66
C GLN A 144 -36.30 14.83 -11.64
N GLY A 145 -35.05 14.91 -12.11
CA GLY A 145 -34.34 16.18 -12.29
C GLY A 145 -33.70 16.73 -11.00
N LYS A 146 -33.34 18.03 -10.99
CA LYS A 146 -32.66 18.66 -9.86
C LYS A 146 -33.63 18.81 -8.68
N LEU A 147 -33.36 18.12 -7.59
CA LEU A 147 -34.16 18.20 -6.36
C LEU A 147 -34.13 19.63 -5.81
N LYS A 148 -35.25 20.33 -5.92
CA LYS A 148 -35.50 21.69 -5.41
C LYS A 148 -36.59 21.68 -4.35
N SER A 149 -36.58 22.65 -3.44
CA SER A 149 -37.57 22.70 -2.35
C SER A 149 -39.00 22.87 -2.90
N GLU A 150 -39.16 23.65 -3.97
CA GLU A 150 -40.46 23.84 -4.63
C GLU A 150 -40.98 22.55 -5.31
N LEU A 151 -40.07 21.73 -5.84
CA LEU A 151 -40.43 20.43 -6.42
C LEU A 151 -40.91 19.47 -5.33
N VAL A 152 -40.21 19.43 -4.19
CA VAL A 152 -40.62 18.60 -3.04
C VAL A 152 -41.99 19.02 -2.54
N GLU A 153 -42.22 20.32 -2.32
CA GLU A 153 -43.53 20.83 -1.87
C GLU A 153 -44.64 20.51 -2.88
N SER A 154 -44.38 20.68 -4.18
CA SER A 154 -45.35 20.33 -5.23
C SER A 154 -45.68 18.84 -5.21
N LYS A 155 -44.69 17.96 -5.06
CA LYS A 155 -44.92 16.51 -5.04
C LYS A 155 -45.55 16.05 -3.73
N LEU A 156 -45.23 16.71 -2.63
CA LEU A 156 -45.89 16.47 -1.34
C LEU A 156 -47.36 16.87 -1.42
N ARG A 157 -47.69 17.98 -2.09
CA ARG A 157 -49.08 18.37 -2.36
C ARG A 157 -49.82 17.31 -3.18
N ASP A 158 -49.20 16.77 -4.23
CA ASP A 158 -49.78 15.66 -5.01
C ASP A 158 -50.08 14.43 -4.12
N TYR A 159 -49.16 14.10 -3.21
CA TYR A 159 -49.33 13.03 -2.21
C TYR A 159 -50.51 13.33 -1.27
N LEU A 160 -50.56 14.54 -0.69
CA LEU A 160 -51.60 14.93 0.27
C LEU A 160 -53.00 14.99 -0.35
N ILE A 161 -53.13 15.45 -1.60
CA ILE A 161 -54.40 15.39 -2.36
C ILE A 161 -54.87 13.94 -2.54
N SER A 162 -53.94 13.04 -2.84
CA SER A 162 -54.26 11.62 -2.99
C SER A 162 -54.67 11.00 -1.66
N TYR A 163 -53.93 11.30 -0.57
CA TYR A 163 -54.27 10.89 0.79
C TYR A 163 -55.66 11.38 1.21
N ASP A 164 -56.00 12.64 0.94
CA ASP A 164 -57.31 13.23 1.25
C ASP A 164 -58.46 12.45 0.58
N THR A 165 -58.25 12.07 -0.67
CA THR A 165 -59.19 11.20 -1.41
C THR A 165 -59.38 9.85 -0.73
N LEU A 166 -58.31 9.26 -0.17
CA LEU A 166 -58.34 7.93 0.48
C LEU A 166 -58.98 7.94 1.88
N VAL A 167 -58.83 9.03 2.64
CA VAL A 167 -59.42 9.18 3.98
C VAL A 167 -60.92 9.46 3.91
N THR A 168 -61.37 10.08 2.81
CA THR A 168 -62.79 10.43 2.60
C THR A 168 -63.60 9.33 1.90
N LEU A 169 -63.01 8.17 1.59
CA LEU A 169 -63.71 7.04 0.97
C LEU A 169 -64.84 6.51 1.87
N ASP A 170 -65.97 6.21 1.23
CA ASP A 170 -67.08 5.50 1.85
C ASP A 170 -66.81 4.00 1.77
N TYR A 171 -66.76 3.32 2.92
CA TYR A 171 -66.75 1.86 2.97
C TYR A 171 -68.14 1.33 2.60
N ILE A 172 -68.23 0.46 1.59
CA ILE A 172 -69.52 -0.01 1.07
C ILE A 172 -69.79 -1.48 1.37
N THR A 173 -68.81 -2.36 1.19
CA THR A 173 -68.98 -3.81 1.31
C THR A 173 -67.70 -4.47 1.79
N ALA A 174 -67.83 -5.64 2.41
CA ALA A 174 -66.70 -6.42 2.88
C ALA A 174 -66.90 -7.92 2.60
N CYS A 175 -65.80 -8.66 2.48
CA CYS A 175 -65.81 -10.11 2.47
C CYS A 175 -64.72 -10.71 3.35
N GLN A 176 -64.97 -11.93 3.82
CA GLN A 176 -63.94 -12.76 4.44
C GLN A 176 -62.96 -13.26 3.37
N GLY A 177 -61.68 -13.31 3.72
CA GLY A 177 -60.62 -13.89 2.90
C GLY A 177 -60.49 -15.41 3.06
N LYS A 178 -59.25 -15.89 3.11
CA LYS A 178 -58.92 -17.32 3.30
C LYS A 178 -59.41 -17.87 4.63
N ASP A 179 -59.39 -17.07 5.69
CA ASP A 179 -59.76 -17.42 7.06
C ASP A 179 -60.57 -16.30 7.74
N ASN A 180 -60.99 -16.51 8.99
CA ASN A 180 -61.75 -15.51 9.75
C ASN A 180 -60.87 -14.37 10.30
N LYS A 181 -59.56 -14.40 10.02
CA LYS A 181 -58.61 -13.35 10.41
C LYS A 181 -58.36 -12.37 9.28
N THR A 182 -58.79 -12.65 8.06
CA THR A 182 -58.57 -11.77 6.90
C THR A 182 -59.89 -11.20 6.40
N ILE A 183 -59.99 -9.87 6.29
CA ILE A 183 -61.16 -9.18 5.76
C ILE A 183 -60.73 -8.26 4.61
N PHE A 184 -61.47 -8.29 3.52
CA PHE A 184 -61.31 -7.36 2.40
C PHE A 184 -62.47 -6.37 2.40
N PHE A 185 -62.16 -5.09 2.21
CA PHE A 185 -63.13 -4.01 2.11
C PHE A 185 -63.10 -3.41 0.71
N ILE A 186 -64.26 -2.97 0.24
CA ILE A 186 -64.39 -2.07 -0.91
C ILE A 186 -64.81 -0.70 -0.40
N GLY A 187 -64.08 0.32 -0.87
CA GLY A 187 -64.41 1.72 -0.67
C GLY A 187 -64.76 2.39 -1.99
N ARG A 188 -65.46 3.51 -1.94
CA ARG A 188 -65.72 4.36 -3.12
C ARG A 188 -65.57 5.83 -2.80
N THR A 189 -65.34 6.65 -3.83
CA THR A 189 -65.42 8.10 -3.70
C THR A 189 -66.86 8.55 -3.38
N GLN A 190 -67.02 9.70 -2.73
CA GLN A 190 -68.33 10.19 -2.27
C GLN A 190 -69.26 10.65 -3.41
N ASN A 191 -68.68 11.05 -4.55
CA ASN A 191 -69.41 11.64 -5.68
C ASN A 191 -69.29 10.78 -6.95
N ALA A 192 -70.37 10.74 -7.75
CA ALA A 192 -70.39 10.09 -9.05
C ALA A 192 -69.69 10.96 -10.14
N PRO A 193 -68.94 10.38 -11.10
CA PRO A 193 -68.68 8.95 -11.28
C PRO A 193 -67.77 8.40 -10.17
N TYR A 194 -68.19 7.28 -9.58
CA TYR A 194 -67.48 6.69 -8.44
C TYR A 194 -66.19 6.00 -8.89
N ALA A 195 -65.09 6.30 -8.22
CA ALA A 195 -63.89 5.47 -8.26
C ALA A 195 -63.95 4.49 -7.08
N PHE A 196 -63.54 3.24 -7.32
CA PHE A 196 -63.59 2.17 -6.33
C PHE A 196 -62.18 1.76 -5.91
N TYR A 197 -62.04 1.44 -4.63
CA TYR A 197 -60.79 1.05 -4.01
C TYR A 197 -61.00 -0.20 -3.18
N TRP A 198 -59.94 -0.97 -2.97
CA TRP A 198 -59.97 -2.11 -2.06
C TRP A 198 -58.84 -2.03 -1.05
N ARG A 199 -59.04 -2.64 0.12
CA ARG A 199 -57.99 -2.87 1.11
C ARG A 199 -58.23 -4.13 1.91
N LYS A 200 -57.22 -4.59 2.63
CA LYS A 200 -57.21 -5.77 3.49
C LYS A 200 -56.98 -5.37 4.95
N LEU A 201 -57.67 -6.04 5.86
CA LEU A 201 -57.40 -6.03 7.30
C LEU A 201 -57.07 -7.45 7.76
N THR A 202 -55.96 -7.58 8.49
CA THR A 202 -55.62 -8.78 9.26
C THR A 202 -56.07 -8.59 10.72
N LEU A 203 -56.61 -9.65 11.33
CA LEU A 203 -57.06 -9.68 12.71
C LEU A 203 -56.20 -10.63 13.54
N VAL A 204 -55.89 -10.22 14.77
CA VAL A 204 -55.17 -11.04 15.76
C VAL A 204 -56.12 -11.51 16.86
N THR A 205 -55.84 -12.67 17.44
CA THR A 205 -56.59 -13.18 18.59
C THR A 205 -55.93 -12.68 19.87
N ASP A 206 -56.61 -11.80 20.61
CA ASP A 206 -56.17 -11.30 21.91
C ASP A 206 -57.28 -11.52 22.95
N GLY A 207 -56.94 -12.17 24.07
CA GLY A 207 -57.91 -12.53 25.12
C GLY A 207 -59.10 -13.36 24.64
N GLY A 208 -58.93 -14.15 23.57
CA GLY A 208 -59.99 -14.97 22.95
C GLY A 208 -60.95 -14.19 22.03
N LYS A 209 -60.70 -12.90 21.76
CA LYS A 209 -61.45 -12.08 20.81
C LYS A 209 -60.57 -11.70 19.63
N LEU A 210 -61.18 -11.57 18.44
CA LEU A 210 -60.50 -11.01 17.28
C LEU A 210 -60.48 -9.48 17.37
N LYS A 211 -59.31 -8.88 17.23
CA LYS A 211 -59.09 -7.42 17.17
C LYS A 211 -58.35 -7.05 15.89
N PRO A 212 -58.52 -5.81 15.37
CA PRO A 212 -57.70 -5.27 14.30
C PRO A 212 -56.22 -5.35 14.64
N ASP A 213 -55.41 -5.73 13.67
CA ASP A 213 -53.96 -5.88 13.81
C ASP A 213 -53.25 -5.06 12.71
N GLN A 214 -53.22 -5.57 11.48
CA GLN A 214 -52.55 -4.91 10.36
C GLN A 214 -53.52 -4.49 9.25
N TRP A 215 -53.43 -3.23 8.86
CA TRP A 215 -54.14 -2.66 7.72
C TRP A 215 -53.24 -2.58 6.48
N SER A 216 -53.72 -3.03 5.32
CA SER A 216 -53.08 -2.69 4.04
C SER A 216 -53.46 -1.29 3.59
N GLU A 217 -52.69 -0.72 2.67
CA GLU A 217 -53.10 0.48 1.94
C GLU A 217 -54.42 0.26 1.18
N TRP A 218 -55.07 1.36 0.83
CA TRP A 218 -56.07 1.42 -0.22
C TRP A 218 -55.43 1.34 -1.60
N ARG A 219 -55.94 0.45 -2.45
CA ARG A 219 -55.52 0.30 -3.85
C ARG A 219 -56.68 0.54 -4.80
N ALA A 220 -56.43 1.27 -5.87
CA ALA A 220 -57.43 1.56 -6.88
C ALA A 220 -57.85 0.27 -7.61
N ILE A 221 -59.15 0.13 -7.85
CA ILE A 221 -59.70 -0.95 -8.67
C ILE A 221 -59.75 -0.45 -10.12
N ASN A 222 -58.69 -0.74 -10.88
CA ASN A 222 -58.58 -0.40 -12.31
C ASN A 222 -59.42 -1.32 -13.22
N ALA A 223 -60.56 -1.81 -12.72
CA ALA A 223 -61.59 -2.40 -13.56
C ALA A 223 -62.40 -1.26 -14.20
N GLY A 224 -62.80 -1.38 -15.46
CA GLY A 224 -63.64 -0.40 -16.15
C GLY A 224 -65.08 -0.41 -15.61
N ILE A 225 -65.25 -0.12 -14.31
CA ILE A 225 -66.54 -0.13 -13.62
C ILE A 225 -67.30 1.13 -14.01
N SER A 226 -68.11 1.03 -15.07
CA SER A 226 -69.09 2.05 -15.42
C SER A 226 -70.47 1.67 -14.90
N GLU A 227 -71.22 2.65 -14.40
CA GLU A 227 -72.65 2.51 -14.08
C GLU A 227 -72.98 1.37 -13.10
N ALA A 228 -72.12 1.13 -12.11
CA ALA A 228 -72.42 0.18 -11.03
C ALA A 228 -73.74 0.58 -10.34
N TYR A 229 -74.69 -0.35 -10.32
CA TYR A 229 -76.01 -0.17 -9.76
C TYR A 229 -75.91 0.28 -8.30
N SER A 230 -76.58 1.39 -7.97
CA SER A 230 -76.50 2.06 -6.66
C SER A 230 -75.06 2.41 -6.21
N GLY A 231 -74.10 2.42 -7.13
CA GLY A 231 -72.68 2.60 -6.83
C GLY A 231 -72.11 1.54 -5.89
N HIS A 232 -72.60 0.29 -5.98
CA HIS A 232 -72.15 -0.82 -5.14
C HIS A 232 -71.34 -1.85 -5.95
N VAL A 233 -70.24 -2.28 -5.34
CA VAL A 233 -69.33 -3.33 -5.81
C VAL A 233 -69.10 -4.27 -4.63
N GLU A 234 -69.11 -5.57 -4.87
CA GLU A 234 -69.00 -6.59 -3.82
C GLU A 234 -67.74 -7.43 -3.99
N PRO A 235 -66.91 -7.53 -2.94
CA PRO A 235 -65.81 -8.47 -2.92
C PRO A 235 -66.32 -9.86 -2.56
N PHE A 236 -65.70 -10.90 -3.07
CA PHE A 236 -65.88 -12.27 -2.58
C PHE A 236 -64.62 -13.09 -2.79
N TRP A 237 -64.37 -14.03 -1.88
CA TRP A 237 -63.22 -14.92 -1.94
C TRP A 237 -63.62 -16.26 -2.56
N GLU A 238 -62.98 -16.62 -3.67
CA GLU A 238 -63.24 -17.89 -4.37
C GLU A 238 -61.94 -18.41 -4.99
N ASN A 239 -61.70 -19.73 -4.91
CA ASN A 239 -60.52 -20.38 -5.50
C ASN A 239 -59.18 -19.73 -5.09
N ASN A 240 -59.05 -19.35 -3.81
CA ASN A 240 -57.88 -18.65 -3.26
C ASN A 240 -57.55 -17.31 -3.95
N LYS A 241 -58.55 -16.63 -4.54
CA LYS A 241 -58.39 -15.30 -5.14
C LYS A 241 -59.52 -14.37 -4.75
N LEU A 242 -59.19 -13.09 -4.61
CA LEU A 242 -60.17 -12.03 -4.45
C LEU A 242 -60.85 -11.76 -5.80
N HIS A 243 -62.17 -11.78 -5.78
CA HIS A 243 -63.01 -11.39 -6.91
C HIS A 243 -63.85 -10.20 -6.51
N ILE A 244 -64.28 -9.43 -7.51
CA ILE A 244 -65.29 -8.40 -7.35
C ILE A 244 -66.44 -8.66 -8.31
N ARG A 245 -67.63 -8.27 -7.89
CA ARG A 245 -68.80 -8.24 -8.76
C ARG A 245 -69.59 -6.96 -8.60
N TRP A 246 -70.22 -6.52 -9.67
CA TRP A 246 -71.18 -5.43 -9.65
C TRP A 246 -72.24 -5.64 -10.72
N PHE A 247 -73.36 -4.96 -10.56
CA PHE A 247 -74.47 -5.00 -11.49
C PHE A 247 -74.49 -3.71 -12.32
N THR A 248 -74.80 -3.81 -13.61
CA THR A 248 -75.01 -2.64 -14.48
C THR A 248 -76.38 -2.76 -15.13
N ILE A 249 -77.10 -1.65 -15.22
CA ILE A 249 -78.43 -1.59 -15.86
C ILE A 249 -78.29 -0.92 -17.22
N SER A 250 -78.60 -1.64 -18.30
CA SER A 250 -78.72 -1.08 -19.65
C SER A 250 -80.19 -0.90 -20.01
N LYS A 251 -80.54 0.23 -20.63
CA LYS A 251 -81.90 0.51 -21.12
C LYS A 251 -81.98 0.26 -22.62
N GLU A 252 -82.79 -0.71 -23.03
CA GLU A 252 -83.16 -0.92 -24.44
C GLU A 252 -84.69 -0.88 -24.55
N ASP A 253 -85.24 0.02 -25.38
CA ASP A 253 -86.69 0.16 -25.66
C ASP A 253 -87.62 0.11 -24.41
N LYS A 254 -87.24 0.87 -23.37
CA LYS A 254 -87.92 0.97 -22.06
C LYS A 254 -87.86 -0.29 -21.17
N ILE A 255 -87.01 -1.26 -21.53
CA ILE A 255 -86.72 -2.45 -20.73
C ILE A 255 -85.33 -2.33 -20.10
N ASP A 256 -85.26 -2.60 -18.79
CA ASP A 256 -84.01 -2.61 -18.04
C ASP A 256 -83.36 -4.00 -18.08
N PHE A 257 -82.17 -4.10 -18.66
CA PHE A 257 -81.33 -5.30 -18.67
C PHE A 257 -80.26 -5.20 -17.60
N VAL A 258 -80.24 -6.17 -16.69
CA VAL A 258 -79.25 -6.22 -15.60
C VAL A 258 -78.17 -7.22 -15.93
N TYR A 259 -76.93 -6.73 -15.98
CA TYR A 259 -75.74 -7.54 -16.16
C TYR A 259 -74.96 -7.63 -14.86
N LYS A 260 -74.63 -8.84 -14.44
CA LYS A 260 -73.62 -9.11 -13.41
C LYS A 260 -72.24 -9.20 -14.06
N ASN A 261 -71.38 -8.25 -13.71
CA ASN A 261 -70.00 -8.22 -14.14
C ASN A 261 -69.13 -8.81 -13.01
N ILE A 262 -68.24 -9.74 -13.34
CA ILE A 262 -67.33 -10.38 -12.40
C ILE A 262 -65.89 -10.22 -12.89
N TRP A 263 -65.04 -9.67 -12.05
CA TRP A 263 -63.62 -9.51 -12.30
C TRP A 263 -62.82 -10.22 -11.21
N VAL A 264 -61.62 -10.67 -11.55
CA VAL A 264 -60.71 -11.37 -10.63
C VAL A 264 -59.41 -10.61 -10.53
N MET A 265 -58.86 -10.56 -9.32
CA MET A 265 -57.54 -9.98 -9.06
C MET A 265 -56.46 -11.01 -9.40
N SER A 266 -55.49 -10.58 -10.20
CA SER A 266 -54.27 -11.30 -10.52
C SER A 266 -53.23 -11.17 -9.41
N SER A 267 -52.13 -11.92 -9.50
CA SER A 267 -51.04 -11.88 -8.51
C SER A 267 -50.25 -10.56 -8.51
N ASP A 268 -50.31 -9.80 -9.61
CA ASP A 268 -49.74 -8.45 -9.75
C ASP A 268 -50.73 -7.34 -9.35
N TYR A 269 -51.84 -7.70 -8.69
CA TYR A 269 -52.94 -6.80 -8.31
C TYR A 269 -53.70 -6.17 -9.49
N SER A 270 -53.44 -6.59 -10.74
CA SER A 270 -54.26 -6.19 -11.89
C SER A 270 -55.62 -6.89 -11.86
N TRP A 271 -56.64 -6.21 -12.39
CA TRP A 271 -58.00 -6.76 -12.47
C TRP A 271 -58.30 -7.21 -13.90
N THR A 272 -58.86 -8.41 -14.04
CA THR A 272 -59.26 -8.96 -15.35
C THR A 272 -60.72 -9.36 -15.37
N SER A 273 -61.42 -9.04 -16.47
CA SER A 273 -62.81 -9.44 -16.69
C SER A 273 -62.91 -10.95 -16.82
N LYS A 274 -63.65 -11.60 -15.92
CA LYS A 274 -63.84 -13.06 -15.90
C LYS A 274 -65.15 -13.45 -16.58
N LYS A 275 -66.23 -12.72 -16.30
CA LYS A 275 -67.56 -13.04 -16.81
C LYS A 275 -68.48 -11.81 -16.79
N LYS A 276 -69.25 -11.62 -17.87
CA LYS A 276 -70.42 -10.74 -17.91
C LYS A 276 -71.65 -11.61 -18.13
N ILE A 277 -72.53 -11.69 -17.13
CA ILE A 277 -73.73 -12.53 -17.15
C ILE A 277 -74.94 -11.63 -17.24
N LEU A 278 -75.83 -11.88 -18.21
CA LEU A 278 -77.16 -11.29 -18.17
C LEU A 278 -77.96 -12.00 -17.07
N GLU A 279 -78.30 -11.30 -15.99
CA GLU A 279 -79.11 -11.85 -14.91
C GLU A 279 -80.61 -11.66 -15.13
N LEU A 280 -81.00 -10.63 -15.87
CA LEU A 280 -82.37 -10.40 -16.30
C LEU A 280 -82.48 -10.61 -17.80
N SER A 281 -83.02 -11.76 -18.22
CA SER A 281 -83.41 -12.01 -19.61
C SER A 281 -84.90 -12.32 -19.68
N PHE A 282 -85.63 -11.67 -20.58
CA PHE A 282 -86.91 -12.19 -21.06
C PHE A 282 -86.60 -13.39 -21.96
N THR A 283 -86.59 -14.60 -21.38
CA THR A 283 -86.34 -15.82 -22.15
C THR A 283 -87.66 -16.48 -22.53
N ASP A 284 -87.87 -16.58 -23.84
CA ASP A 284 -89.00 -17.16 -24.57
C ASP A 284 -90.32 -16.37 -24.53
N TYR A 285 -90.52 -15.56 -25.58
CA TYR A 285 -91.85 -15.21 -26.08
C TYR A 285 -92.20 -16.18 -27.22
N ASN A 286 -92.99 -17.22 -26.91
CA ASN A 286 -93.53 -18.11 -27.94
C ASN A 286 -95.03 -17.90 -28.03
N ARG A 287 -95.46 -17.23 -29.11
CA ARG A 287 -96.87 -17.07 -29.45
C ARG A 287 -97.31 -18.25 -30.30
N VAL A 288 -98.21 -19.08 -29.76
CA VAL A 288 -98.78 -20.20 -30.53
C VAL A 288 -99.98 -19.66 -31.32
N GLY A 289 -99.77 -19.39 -32.63
CA GLY A 289 -100.82 -18.95 -33.56
C GLY A 289 -100.61 -17.57 -34.21
N ALA A 290 -100.19 -17.55 -35.48
CA ALA A 290 -100.14 -16.44 -36.45
C ALA A 290 -99.05 -15.34 -36.35
N THR A 291 -98.59 -14.95 -37.55
CA THR A 291 -97.40 -14.16 -37.94
C THR A 291 -97.47 -12.65 -37.61
N GLY A 292 -96.47 -12.13 -36.90
CA GLY A 292 -96.19 -10.69 -36.72
C GLY A 292 -95.18 -10.44 -35.59
N SER A 293 -94.20 -9.55 -35.80
CA SER A 293 -93.21 -9.14 -34.79
C SER A 293 -93.81 -8.13 -33.81
N SER A 294 -93.73 -8.40 -32.50
CA SER A 294 -94.11 -7.45 -31.45
C SER A 294 -93.11 -7.52 -30.28
N SER A 295 -92.91 -6.37 -29.64
CA SER A 295 -92.01 -6.10 -28.51
C SER A 295 -92.49 -6.78 -27.21
N PRO A 296 -91.62 -7.09 -26.22
CA PRO A 296 -91.99 -7.81 -24.99
C PRO A 296 -92.98 -7.08 -24.06
N THR A 297 -93.22 -5.78 -24.28
CA THR A 297 -94.06 -4.92 -23.42
C THR A 297 -95.46 -4.64 -23.95
N GLU A 298 -95.79 -5.05 -25.19
CA GLU A 298 -97.11 -4.89 -25.80
C GLU A 298 -97.56 -6.16 -26.52
N VAL A 299 -98.61 -6.82 -26.02
CA VAL A 299 -99.22 -7.97 -26.71
C VAL A 299 -100.18 -7.47 -27.79
N SER A 300 -99.75 -7.41 -29.05
CA SER A 300 -100.64 -7.07 -30.16
C SER A 300 -101.50 -8.28 -30.57
N SER A 301 -102.81 -8.24 -30.28
CA SER A 301 -103.78 -9.17 -30.87
C SER A 301 -104.13 -8.76 -32.31
N GLN A 302 -104.73 -9.66 -33.11
CA GLN A 302 -105.31 -9.30 -34.42
C GLN A 302 -106.46 -8.27 -34.33
N TYR A 303 -106.78 -7.74 -33.14
CA TYR A 303 -107.91 -6.87 -32.85
C TYR A 303 -107.59 -5.58 -32.04
N GLY A 304 -106.32 -5.19 -31.88
CA GLY A 304 -105.93 -3.96 -31.16
C GLY A 304 -105.19 -4.22 -29.84
N SER A 305 -104.54 -3.17 -29.33
CA SER A 305 -103.46 -3.18 -28.33
C SER A 305 -103.94 -2.89 -26.90
N ASP A 306 -104.14 -3.89 -26.02
CA ASP A 306 -104.85 -3.61 -24.75
C ASP A 306 -104.36 -4.32 -23.46
N ALA A 307 -103.20 -4.97 -23.42
CA ALA A 307 -102.62 -5.44 -22.14
C ALA A 307 -101.21 -4.89 -21.93
N GLN A 308 -101.01 -4.12 -20.86
CA GLN A 308 -99.73 -3.54 -20.47
C GLN A 308 -99.19 -4.21 -19.21
N MET A 309 -97.88 -4.50 -19.21
CA MET A 309 -97.14 -5.01 -18.07
C MET A 309 -96.11 -3.96 -17.66
N ASN A 310 -96.23 -3.46 -16.43
CA ASN A 310 -95.27 -2.53 -15.84
C ASN A 310 -94.68 -3.15 -14.58
N ILE A 311 -93.40 -2.89 -14.31
CA ILE A 311 -92.75 -3.25 -13.04
C ILE A 311 -92.70 -1.97 -12.19
N SER A 312 -92.90 -2.07 -10.87
CA SER A 312 -92.71 -0.94 -9.94
C SER A 312 -91.27 -0.44 -9.97
N ASP A 313 -91.05 0.83 -9.63
CA ASP A 313 -89.72 1.48 -9.68
C ASP A 313 -88.65 0.77 -8.81
N ASP A 314 -89.05 -0.04 -7.84
CA ASP A 314 -88.17 -0.84 -6.97
C ASP A 314 -87.98 -2.30 -7.44
N GLY A 315 -88.58 -2.70 -8.57
CA GLY A 315 -88.48 -4.04 -9.14
C GLY A 315 -89.32 -5.12 -8.43
N THR A 316 -90.06 -4.78 -7.37
CA THR A 316 -90.65 -5.77 -6.46
C THR A 316 -92.07 -6.20 -6.81
N VAL A 317 -92.79 -5.40 -7.61
CA VAL A 317 -94.18 -5.63 -7.98
C VAL A 317 -94.35 -5.59 -9.49
N LEU A 318 -94.89 -6.66 -10.05
CA LEU A 318 -95.35 -6.70 -11.42
C LEU A 318 -96.83 -6.27 -11.48
N ILE A 319 -97.10 -5.19 -12.22
CA ILE A 319 -98.42 -4.61 -12.43
C ILE A 319 -98.91 -5.00 -13.82
N PHE A 320 -99.94 -5.84 -13.89
CA PHE A 320 -100.67 -6.11 -15.11
C PHE A 320 -101.86 -5.17 -15.22
N GLN A 321 -102.06 -4.53 -16.37
CA GLN A 321 -103.22 -3.71 -16.66
C GLN A 321 -103.85 -4.12 -17.99
N ASN A 322 -105.16 -4.35 -17.97
CA ASN A 322 -105.95 -4.46 -19.18
C ASN A 322 -106.52 -3.07 -19.51
N ALA A 323 -106.05 -2.46 -20.60
CA ALA A 323 -106.30 -1.06 -20.97
C ALA A 323 -107.58 -0.83 -21.79
N GLY A 324 -108.31 -1.90 -22.16
CA GLY A 324 -109.68 -1.80 -22.69
C GLY A 324 -109.81 -1.01 -24.00
N GLY A 325 -109.51 -1.64 -25.13
CA GLY A 325 -109.67 -1.05 -26.45
C GLY A 325 -111.00 -1.39 -27.12
N ALA A 326 -111.13 -0.93 -28.36
CA ALA A 326 -112.39 -0.59 -29.02
C ALA A 326 -113.34 -1.76 -29.37
N THR A 327 -113.11 -3.00 -28.92
CA THR A 327 -114.06 -4.11 -29.08
C THR A 327 -114.28 -4.87 -27.77
N PRO A 328 -115.52 -4.89 -27.20
CA PRO A 328 -115.76 -5.45 -25.89
C PRO A 328 -116.20 -6.91 -25.99
N ARG A 329 -115.39 -7.90 -25.57
CA ARG A 329 -115.96 -9.17 -25.05
C ARG A 329 -115.11 -10.21 -24.32
N THR A 330 -113.86 -9.95 -23.91
CA THR A 330 -113.05 -11.06 -23.36
C THR A 330 -112.08 -10.60 -22.29
N GLY A 331 -112.33 -11.04 -21.05
CA GLY A 331 -111.40 -10.90 -19.94
C GLY A 331 -110.14 -11.75 -20.16
N VAL A 332 -109.03 -11.33 -19.57
CA VAL A 332 -107.74 -12.02 -19.66
C VAL A 332 -107.51 -12.80 -18.37
N THR A 333 -107.12 -14.06 -18.50
CA THR A 333 -106.78 -14.93 -17.38
C THR A 333 -105.26 -15.06 -17.29
N LEU A 334 -104.71 -14.70 -16.14
CA LEU A 334 -103.32 -14.97 -15.80
C LEU A 334 -103.26 -16.26 -14.99
N CYS A 335 -102.44 -17.21 -15.41
CA CYS A 335 -102.26 -18.50 -14.72
C CYS A 335 -100.80 -18.94 -14.73
N TYR A 336 -100.46 -19.86 -13.83
CA TYR A 336 -99.20 -20.61 -13.88
C TYR A 336 -99.23 -21.60 -15.06
N ASP A 337 -98.08 -22.04 -15.55
CA ASP A 337 -97.98 -23.08 -16.61
C ASP A 337 -98.61 -24.43 -16.19
N SER A 338 -98.80 -24.64 -14.88
CA SER A 338 -99.57 -25.76 -14.31
C SER A 338 -101.09 -25.67 -14.56
N GLY A 339 -101.58 -24.53 -15.04
CA GLY A 339 -102.99 -24.23 -15.28
C GLY A 339 -103.74 -23.63 -14.09
N GLU A 340 -103.07 -23.42 -12.95
CA GLU A 340 -103.64 -22.75 -11.79
C GLU A 340 -103.84 -21.26 -12.06
N VAL A 341 -105.08 -20.77 -11.91
CA VAL A 341 -105.46 -19.38 -12.18
C VAL A 341 -104.95 -18.47 -11.06
N ILE A 342 -104.09 -17.52 -11.42
CA ILE A 342 -103.59 -16.47 -10.53
C ILE A 342 -104.64 -15.37 -10.40
N LYS A 343 -105.15 -14.86 -11.53
CA LYS A 343 -106.15 -13.80 -11.55
C LYS A 343 -106.91 -13.78 -12.87
N ASN A 344 -108.22 -13.56 -12.80
CA ASN A 344 -109.05 -13.18 -13.94
C ASN A 344 -109.25 -11.67 -13.95
N LEU A 345 -108.85 -11.02 -15.05
CA LEU A 345 -108.99 -9.58 -15.26
C LEU A 345 -110.18 -9.31 -16.18
N SER A 346 -111.12 -8.49 -15.71
CA SER A 346 -112.20 -7.93 -16.55
C SER A 346 -111.66 -6.86 -17.51
N ASN A 347 -112.51 -6.33 -18.40
CA ASN A 347 -112.14 -5.43 -19.51
C ASN A 347 -111.35 -4.16 -19.11
N THR A 348 -111.32 -3.78 -17.83
CA THR A 348 -110.57 -2.64 -17.25
C THR A 348 -110.08 -2.96 -15.83
N GLY A 349 -109.26 -3.99 -15.69
CA GLY A 349 -108.73 -4.44 -14.39
C GLY A 349 -107.21 -4.38 -14.31
N SER A 350 -106.68 -4.15 -13.10
CA SER A 350 -105.27 -4.30 -12.79
C SER A 350 -105.02 -5.42 -11.77
N ALA A 351 -103.87 -6.09 -11.88
CA ALA A 351 -103.41 -7.05 -10.90
C ALA A 351 -101.96 -6.77 -10.54
N ASN A 352 -101.68 -6.71 -9.25
CA ASN A 352 -100.34 -6.57 -8.70
C ASN A 352 -99.88 -7.94 -8.20
N LEU A 353 -98.70 -8.36 -8.64
CA LEU A 353 -98.05 -9.57 -8.18
C LEU A 353 -96.74 -9.19 -7.50
N SER A 354 -96.44 -9.78 -6.34
CA SER A 354 -95.16 -9.60 -5.65
C SER A 354 -94.10 -10.56 -6.18
N SER A 355 -92.84 -10.13 -6.19
CA SER A 355 -91.65 -10.87 -6.67
C SER A 355 -91.55 -12.33 -6.24
N LYS A 356 -91.94 -12.65 -5.00
CA LYS A 356 -91.98 -14.03 -4.48
C LYS A 356 -92.85 -15.01 -5.28
N ASN A 357 -93.84 -14.53 -6.02
CA ASN A 357 -94.84 -15.38 -6.69
C ASN A 357 -94.53 -15.67 -8.16
N TYR A 358 -93.53 -15.00 -8.75
CA TYR A 358 -93.19 -15.16 -10.19
C TYR A 358 -91.69 -15.38 -10.49
N ALA A 359 -90.78 -15.18 -9.54
CA ALA A 359 -89.33 -15.17 -9.78
C ALA A 359 -88.72 -16.47 -10.38
N THR A 360 -89.43 -17.60 -10.39
CA THR A 360 -88.91 -18.90 -10.88
C THR A 360 -89.92 -19.73 -11.69
N THR A 361 -91.05 -19.16 -12.10
CA THR A 361 -92.19 -19.92 -12.68
C THR A 361 -92.65 -19.37 -14.03
N LYS A 362 -92.93 -20.26 -14.99
CA LYS A 362 -93.55 -19.89 -16.27
C LYS A 362 -94.98 -19.38 -16.03
N LEU A 363 -95.27 -18.20 -16.55
CA LEU A 363 -96.59 -17.59 -16.51
C LEU A 363 -97.24 -17.68 -17.90
N ARG A 364 -98.55 -17.93 -17.91
CA ARG A 364 -99.36 -18.00 -19.13
C ARG A 364 -100.48 -16.97 -19.08
N MET A 365 -100.68 -16.27 -20.18
CA MET A 365 -101.84 -15.42 -20.40
C MET A 365 -102.76 -16.05 -21.45
N CYS A 366 -104.00 -16.32 -21.04
CA CYS A 366 -105.05 -16.88 -21.89
C CYS A 366 -106.19 -15.88 -22.08
N HIS A 367 -106.79 -15.90 -23.26
CA HIS A 367 -107.99 -15.12 -23.55
C HIS A 367 -109.23 -15.92 -23.11
N GLY A 368 -110.11 -15.34 -22.28
CA GLY A 368 -111.29 -16.04 -21.75
C GLY A 368 -111.03 -16.85 -20.46
N GLN A 369 -112.11 -17.36 -19.84
CA GLN A 369 -112.08 -18.00 -18.51
C GLN A 369 -111.64 -19.48 -18.50
N SER A 370 -110.97 -19.98 -19.56
CA SER A 370 -110.64 -21.41 -19.69
C SER A 370 -109.20 -21.64 -20.15
N TYR A 371 -108.51 -22.55 -19.46
CA TYR A 371 -107.13 -22.98 -19.72
C TYR A 371 -106.94 -23.66 -21.10
N ASN A 372 -108.02 -24.05 -21.78
CA ASN A 372 -108.00 -24.91 -22.98
C ASN A 372 -108.08 -24.18 -24.34
N ASP A 373 -107.98 -22.85 -24.40
CA ASP A 373 -107.97 -22.12 -25.68
C ASP A 373 -106.57 -22.09 -26.32
N ASN A 374 -106.47 -22.44 -27.61
CA ASN A 374 -105.22 -22.54 -28.36
C ASN A 374 -104.52 -21.20 -28.67
N ASN A 375 -104.99 -20.08 -28.11
CA ASN A 375 -104.44 -18.74 -28.28
C ASN A 375 -103.95 -18.21 -26.93
N TYR A 376 -102.71 -18.55 -26.57
CA TYR A 376 -102.06 -18.09 -25.34
C TYR A 376 -100.65 -17.56 -25.61
N CYS A 377 -100.21 -16.64 -24.78
CA CYS A 377 -98.83 -16.17 -24.72
C CYS A 377 -98.17 -16.77 -23.48
N ASN A 378 -97.08 -17.52 -23.69
CA ASN A 378 -96.20 -17.94 -22.61
C ASN A 378 -95.07 -16.91 -22.47
N PHE A 379 -94.79 -16.50 -21.23
CA PHE A 379 -93.59 -15.75 -20.90
C PHE A 379 -93.02 -16.26 -19.58
N THR A 380 -91.70 -16.31 -19.49
CA THR A 380 -91.00 -16.62 -18.24
C THR A 380 -90.41 -15.33 -17.72
N LEU A 381 -90.77 -14.93 -16.49
CA LEU A 381 -90.24 -13.74 -15.85
C LEU A 381 -89.38 -14.15 -14.66
N SER A 382 -88.06 -14.19 -14.83
CA SER A 382 -87.15 -14.37 -13.70
C SER A 382 -86.70 -12.99 -13.23
N ILE A 383 -87.29 -12.50 -12.13
CA ILE A 383 -86.78 -11.30 -11.44
C ILE A 383 -85.99 -11.77 -10.23
N ASN A 384 -84.67 -11.67 -10.31
CA ASN A 384 -83.84 -11.70 -9.12
C ASN A 384 -83.79 -10.28 -8.56
N THR A 385 -84.26 -10.09 -7.33
CA THR A 385 -83.98 -8.86 -6.58
C THR A 385 -82.45 -8.73 -6.49
N ILE A 386 -81.89 -7.58 -6.91
CA ILE A 386 -80.45 -7.34 -6.76
C ILE A 386 -80.19 -7.10 -5.27
N GLU A 387 -79.83 -8.17 -4.56
CA GLU A 387 -79.43 -8.10 -3.16
C GLU A 387 -77.91 -8.02 -3.07
N PHE A 388 -77.44 -7.01 -2.34
CA PHE A 388 -76.04 -6.90 -1.96
C PHE A 388 -75.82 -7.58 -0.61
N THR A 389 -74.84 -8.48 -0.51
CA THR A 389 -74.47 -9.21 0.70
C THR A 389 -73.06 -8.82 1.13
N SER A 390 -72.93 -8.20 2.31
CA SER A 390 -71.64 -7.95 2.95
C SER A 390 -71.38 -8.97 4.05
N TYR A 391 -70.12 -9.37 4.22
CA TYR A 391 -69.67 -10.08 5.41
C TYR A 391 -69.69 -9.12 6.60
N GLY A 392 -70.56 -9.33 7.60
CA GLY A 392 -70.70 -8.42 8.75
C GLY A 392 -71.61 -7.21 8.48
N THR A 393 -71.66 -6.27 9.43
CA THR A 393 -72.53 -5.08 9.36
C THR A 393 -71.75 -3.79 9.56
N PHE A 394 -72.00 -2.81 8.70
CA PHE A 394 -71.53 -1.43 8.89
C PHE A 394 -72.51 -0.68 9.80
N SER A 395 -72.00 0.26 10.61
CA SER A 395 -72.81 1.20 11.37
C SER A 395 -73.60 2.14 10.44
N SER A 396 -74.67 2.77 10.96
CA SER A 396 -75.50 3.67 10.16
C SER A 396 -74.77 4.90 9.62
N ASP A 397 -73.66 5.29 10.25
CA ASP A 397 -72.78 6.38 9.81
C ASP A 397 -71.60 5.89 8.95
N GLY A 398 -71.48 4.57 8.70
CA GLY A 398 -70.42 3.96 7.90
C GLY A 398 -69.03 3.96 8.55
N LYS A 399 -68.88 4.45 9.79
CA LYS A 399 -67.58 4.63 10.46
C LYS A 399 -67.06 3.39 11.17
N GLN A 400 -67.95 2.44 11.50
CA GLN A 400 -67.59 1.22 12.19
C GLN A 400 -68.08 0.00 11.42
N PHE A 401 -67.30 -1.08 11.53
CA PHE A 401 -67.62 -2.37 10.96
C PHE A 401 -67.58 -3.46 12.04
N THR A 402 -68.62 -4.29 12.08
CA THR A 402 -68.70 -5.42 13.01
C THR A 402 -68.73 -6.73 12.21
N PRO A 403 -67.65 -7.55 12.25
CA PRO A 403 -67.66 -8.87 11.64
C PRO A 403 -68.58 -9.82 12.43
N PRO A 404 -69.14 -10.87 11.81
CA PRO A 404 -70.09 -11.78 12.47
C PRO A 404 -69.57 -12.46 13.75
N SER A 405 -68.26 -12.55 13.92
CA SER A 405 -67.56 -13.23 15.03
C SER A 405 -66.67 -12.32 15.88
N GLY A 406 -66.76 -10.99 15.76
CA GLY A 406 -65.81 -10.06 16.40
C GLY A 406 -66.44 -8.82 17.03
N SER A 407 -65.58 -7.93 17.54
CA SER A 407 -66.00 -6.63 18.11
C SER A 407 -66.08 -5.56 17.01
N ALA A 408 -66.74 -4.42 17.29
CA ALA A 408 -66.76 -3.29 16.38
C ALA A 408 -65.33 -2.77 16.10
N ILE A 409 -65.07 -2.46 14.84
CA ILE A 409 -63.78 -2.00 14.30
C ILE A 409 -63.99 -0.61 13.73
N ASP A 410 -63.22 0.37 14.19
CA ASP A 410 -63.22 1.71 13.61
C ASP A 410 -62.55 1.71 12.22
N LEU A 411 -63.22 2.30 11.25
CA LEU A 411 -62.79 2.35 9.84
C LEU A 411 -62.22 3.70 9.43
N HIS A 412 -62.60 4.78 10.10
CA HIS A 412 -62.18 6.15 9.81
C HIS A 412 -61.37 6.74 10.95
N LEU A 413 -60.62 7.81 10.63
CA LEU A 413 -60.00 8.64 11.65
C LEU A 413 -61.08 9.36 12.48
N PRO A 414 -60.92 9.46 13.81
CA PRO A 414 -61.87 10.19 14.67
C PRO A 414 -62.07 11.65 14.26
N ASN A 415 -60.96 12.35 13.94
CA ASN A 415 -60.95 13.73 13.47
C ASN A 415 -60.30 13.81 12.10
N TYR A 416 -60.95 14.52 11.19
CA TYR A 416 -60.38 14.89 9.89
C TYR A 416 -59.59 16.19 10.01
N ILE A 417 -58.39 16.22 9.46
CA ILE A 417 -57.51 17.39 9.43
C ILE A 417 -57.10 17.64 7.97
N ASP A 418 -57.36 18.85 7.48
CA ASP A 418 -56.94 19.27 6.15
C ASP A 418 -55.43 19.57 6.13
N LEU A 419 -54.65 18.54 5.82
CA LEU A 419 -53.19 18.64 5.73
C LEU A 419 -52.71 19.51 4.57
N ASN A 420 -53.50 19.63 3.49
CA ASN A 420 -53.17 20.53 2.38
C ASN A 420 -53.27 22.00 2.83
N ALA A 421 -54.30 22.35 3.60
CA ALA A 421 -54.42 23.68 4.18
C ALA A 421 -53.26 24.02 5.14
N LEU A 422 -52.73 23.03 5.88
CA LEU A 422 -51.54 23.25 6.71
C LEU A 422 -50.28 23.45 5.86
N LEU A 423 -50.11 22.70 4.77
CA LEU A 423 -49.01 22.89 3.83
C LEU A 423 -49.06 24.27 3.16
N ASP A 424 -50.24 24.81 2.89
CA ASP A 424 -50.43 26.17 2.37
C ASP A 424 -49.98 27.26 3.35
N ILE A 425 -49.98 26.98 4.66
CA ILE A 425 -49.42 27.87 5.67
C ILE A 425 -47.88 27.75 5.68
N SER A 426 -47.38 26.54 5.94
CA SER A 426 -45.95 26.20 5.88
C SER A 426 -45.69 24.71 6.12
N LEU A 427 -44.50 24.23 5.72
CA LEU A 427 -44.02 22.89 6.10
C LEU A 427 -43.94 22.71 7.62
N ASP A 428 -43.53 23.73 8.38
CA ASP A 428 -43.54 23.70 9.85
C ASP A 428 -44.94 23.48 10.44
N SER A 429 -45.97 24.01 9.78
CA SER A 429 -47.38 23.85 10.22
C SER A 429 -47.90 22.45 9.90
N LEU A 430 -47.56 21.92 8.72
CA LEU A 430 -47.90 20.54 8.32
C LEU A 430 -47.27 19.51 9.26
N LEU A 431 -45.96 19.62 9.50
CA LEU A 431 -45.18 18.63 10.25
C LEU A 431 -45.14 18.90 11.76
N ASN A 432 -45.99 19.80 12.27
CA ASN A 432 -46.02 20.16 13.67
C ASN A 432 -46.40 18.96 14.57
N TYR A 433 -45.68 18.78 15.68
CA TYR A 433 -45.96 17.74 16.67
C TYR A 433 -47.43 17.74 17.17
N ASP A 434 -47.99 18.93 17.44
CA ASP A 434 -49.31 19.03 18.06
C ASP A 434 -50.45 18.67 17.08
N VAL A 435 -50.21 18.77 15.77
CA VAL A 435 -51.15 18.31 14.72
C VAL A 435 -51.26 16.79 14.72
N GLN A 436 -50.17 16.07 15.00
CA GLN A 436 -50.15 14.61 14.99
C GLN A 436 -51.08 14.00 16.05
N GLY A 437 -51.20 14.65 17.22
CA GLY A 437 -52.10 14.22 18.29
C GLY A 437 -53.57 14.56 18.04
N GLN A 438 -53.87 15.48 17.11
CA GLN A 438 -55.24 15.94 16.84
C GLN A 438 -56.06 14.94 16.01
N PHE A 439 -55.41 14.03 15.29
CA PHE A 439 -56.11 12.94 14.60
C PHE A 439 -56.86 12.04 15.60
N GLY A 440 -56.36 11.96 16.85
CA GLY A 440 -56.68 10.97 17.89
C GLY A 440 -57.99 11.11 18.68
N GLY A 441 -58.28 10.04 19.43
CA GLY A 441 -59.24 9.97 20.53
C GLY A 441 -58.57 10.15 21.90
N SER A 442 -58.89 9.33 22.91
CA SER A 442 -58.37 9.47 24.28
C SER A 442 -56.86 9.30 24.44
N ASN A 443 -56.18 8.64 23.50
CA ASN A 443 -54.72 8.52 23.44
C ASN A 443 -54.23 9.02 22.06
N PRO A 444 -53.32 10.00 21.99
CA PRO A 444 -52.97 10.68 20.74
C PRO A 444 -52.21 9.80 19.72
N VAL A 445 -51.68 8.64 20.13
CA VAL A 445 -50.88 7.75 19.25
C VAL A 445 -51.65 6.58 18.65
N ASP A 446 -52.86 6.25 19.13
CA ASP A 446 -53.60 5.05 18.71
C ASP A 446 -53.89 4.99 17.20
N ASN A 447 -53.97 6.13 16.53
CA ASN A 447 -54.20 6.21 15.09
C ASN A 447 -53.00 5.85 14.24
N PHE A 448 -51.78 5.94 14.78
CA PHE A 448 -50.57 5.50 14.07
C PHE A 448 -50.51 3.98 13.93
N SER A 449 -51.27 3.24 14.75
CA SER A 449 -51.58 1.81 14.61
C SER A 449 -52.98 1.54 14.01
N GLY A 450 -53.73 2.59 13.67
CA GLY A 450 -55.12 2.51 13.20
C GLY A 450 -55.27 2.30 11.68
N PRO A 451 -56.50 2.42 11.14
CA PRO A 451 -56.80 2.18 9.73
C PRO A 451 -56.04 3.08 8.75
N TYR A 452 -55.47 4.20 9.19
CA TYR A 452 -54.67 5.09 8.34
C TYR A 452 -53.23 5.28 8.84
N GLY A 453 -52.79 4.45 9.78
CA GLY A 453 -51.47 4.57 10.42
C GLY A 453 -50.30 4.59 9.44
N ILE A 454 -50.32 3.72 8.41
CA ILE A 454 -49.29 3.69 7.37
C ILE A 454 -49.08 5.04 6.67
N TYR A 455 -50.16 5.77 6.40
CA TYR A 455 -50.09 7.07 5.74
C TYR A 455 -49.59 8.15 6.71
N LEU A 456 -49.96 8.08 7.99
CA LEU A 456 -49.48 9.01 9.00
C LEU A 456 -47.96 8.84 9.22
N TRP A 457 -47.48 7.59 9.31
CA TRP A 457 -46.04 7.31 9.34
C TRP A 457 -45.33 7.77 8.06
N GLU A 458 -45.95 7.61 6.89
CA GLU A 458 -45.41 8.15 5.65
C GLU A 458 -45.27 9.67 5.69
N ILE A 459 -46.31 10.40 6.07
CA ILE A 459 -46.34 11.87 6.08
C ILE A 459 -45.36 12.45 7.09
N PHE A 460 -45.37 11.95 8.33
CA PHE A 460 -44.64 12.57 9.43
C PHE A 460 -43.20 12.06 9.59
N PHE A 461 -42.90 10.85 9.10
CA PHE A 461 -41.59 10.24 9.26
C PHE A 461 -40.92 9.87 7.93
N HIS A 462 -41.52 8.98 7.13
CA HIS A 462 -40.80 8.43 5.96
C HIS A 462 -40.59 9.45 4.83
N ILE A 463 -41.55 10.36 4.58
CA ILE A 463 -41.40 11.42 3.58
C ILE A 463 -40.28 12.37 4.01
N PRO A 464 -40.30 12.96 5.23
CA PRO A 464 -39.20 13.81 5.68
C PRO A 464 -37.85 13.11 5.65
N PHE A 465 -37.80 11.82 6.02
CA PHE A 465 -36.57 11.05 6.02
C PHE A 465 -36.04 10.80 4.60
N LEU A 466 -36.91 10.38 3.67
CA LEU A 466 -36.56 10.20 2.25
C LEU A 466 -36.02 11.49 1.63
N VAL A 467 -36.70 12.62 1.88
CA VAL A 467 -36.28 13.92 1.34
C VAL A 467 -34.92 14.32 1.93
N ALA A 468 -34.69 14.15 3.24
CA ALA A 468 -33.43 14.47 3.87
C ALA A 468 -32.26 13.67 3.26
N VAL A 469 -32.43 12.34 3.13
CA VAL A 469 -31.44 11.44 2.52
C VAL A 469 -31.17 11.83 1.06
N ARG A 470 -32.22 12.15 0.30
CA ARG A 470 -32.06 12.56 -1.11
C ARG A 470 -31.35 13.90 -1.25
N MET A 471 -31.70 14.90 -0.43
CA MET A 471 -31.01 16.19 -0.37
C MET A 471 -29.53 16.01 0.01
N GLN A 472 -29.22 15.15 0.98
CA GLN A 472 -27.85 14.85 1.37
C GLN A 472 -27.07 14.18 0.23
N THR A 473 -27.70 13.25 -0.50
CA THR A 473 -27.09 12.58 -1.66
C THR A 473 -26.78 13.58 -2.79
N GLU A 474 -27.66 14.56 -2.98
CA GLU A 474 -27.45 15.70 -3.90
C GLU A 474 -26.53 16.80 -3.33
N GLN A 475 -25.88 16.56 -2.19
CA GLN A 475 -24.99 17.49 -1.48
C GLN A 475 -25.65 18.83 -1.08
N ARG A 476 -26.99 18.87 -1.01
CA ARG A 476 -27.77 20.00 -0.51
C ARG A 476 -27.89 19.92 1.01
N TYR A 477 -26.76 20.12 1.68
CA TYR A 477 -26.65 19.81 3.10
C TYR A 477 -27.49 20.71 4.03
N GLU A 478 -27.73 21.97 3.66
CA GLU A 478 -28.60 22.88 4.43
C GLU A 478 -30.07 22.46 4.39
N ASP A 479 -30.53 22.07 3.20
CA ASP A 479 -31.88 21.54 3.02
C ASP A 479 -32.02 20.20 3.73
N ALA A 480 -31.03 19.30 3.59
CA ALA A 480 -31.02 18.01 4.30
C ALA A 480 -31.09 18.19 5.83
N ASP A 481 -30.30 19.10 6.38
CA ASP A 481 -30.30 19.45 7.81
C ASP A 481 -31.68 19.96 8.27
N THR A 482 -32.33 20.79 7.45
CA THR A 482 -33.68 21.28 7.72
C THR A 482 -34.69 20.14 7.73
N TRP A 483 -34.61 19.21 6.78
CA TRP A 483 -35.52 18.07 6.71
C TRP A 483 -35.29 17.05 7.84
N TYR A 484 -34.05 16.76 8.23
CA TYR A 484 -33.78 15.96 9.43
C TYR A 484 -34.34 16.63 10.70
N LYS A 485 -34.29 17.96 10.79
CA LYS A 485 -34.86 18.73 11.91
C LYS A 485 -36.40 18.70 11.96
N TYR A 486 -37.10 18.25 10.93
CA TYR A 486 -38.53 17.94 11.06
C TYR A 486 -38.78 16.62 11.80
N ILE A 487 -37.75 15.79 11.99
CA ILE A 487 -37.83 14.52 12.72
C ILE A 487 -37.12 14.61 14.07
N PHE A 488 -35.85 15.03 14.07
CA PHE A 488 -34.97 15.03 15.22
C PHE A 488 -34.14 16.32 15.31
N ARG A 489 -34.11 16.92 16.51
CA ARG A 489 -33.28 18.09 16.79
C ARG A 489 -32.52 17.91 18.10
N SER A 490 -31.22 17.64 18.01
CA SER A 490 -30.36 17.43 19.20
C SER A 490 -30.31 18.61 20.18
N ALA A 491 -30.56 19.83 19.70
CA ALA A 491 -30.65 21.03 20.54
C ALA A 491 -32.02 21.23 21.24
N GLY A 492 -32.98 20.34 20.99
CA GLY A 492 -34.37 20.46 21.42
C GLY A 492 -35.19 21.43 20.57
N TYR A 493 -36.52 21.23 20.53
CA TYR A 493 -37.45 22.16 19.89
C TYR A 493 -37.75 23.36 20.79
N ARG A 494 -38.02 24.52 20.18
CA ARG A 494 -38.26 25.78 20.90
C ARG A 494 -39.58 26.40 20.47
N ASN A 495 -40.28 27.01 21.42
CA ASN A 495 -41.51 27.75 21.16
C ASN A 495 -41.21 29.12 20.50
N ALA A 496 -42.25 29.87 20.14
CA ALA A 496 -42.12 31.20 19.53
C ALA A 496 -41.37 32.24 20.40
N ASN A 497 -41.29 32.01 21.72
CA ASN A 497 -40.56 32.85 22.66
C ASN A 497 -39.08 32.42 22.81
N GLY A 498 -38.64 31.38 22.09
CA GLY A 498 -37.28 30.85 22.14
C GLY A 498 -37.01 29.92 23.32
N GLU A 499 -38.01 29.57 24.12
CA GLU A 499 -37.88 28.65 25.26
C GLU A 499 -37.94 27.20 24.78
N LEU A 500 -37.22 26.29 25.44
CA LEU A 500 -37.28 24.86 25.13
C LEU A 500 -38.68 24.32 25.40
N ILE A 501 -39.21 23.56 24.44
CA ILE A 501 -40.45 22.81 24.62
C ILE A 501 -40.12 21.59 25.48
N MET A 502 -40.86 21.45 26.58
CA MET A 502 -40.64 20.41 27.59
C MET A 502 -41.83 19.46 27.61
N ASP A 503 -41.57 18.16 27.50
CA ASP A 503 -42.54 17.10 27.76
C ASP A 503 -42.28 16.55 29.18
N GLY A 504 -43.09 17.02 30.12
CA GLY A 504 -42.83 16.82 31.54
C GLY A 504 -41.54 17.54 31.98
N SER A 505 -40.53 16.78 32.41
CA SER A 505 -39.23 17.30 32.84
C SER A 505 -38.12 17.18 31.79
N LYS A 506 -38.41 16.62 30.61
CA LYS A 506 -37.44 16.36 29.54
C LYS A 506 -37.68 17.32 28.36
N PRO A 507 -36.64 17.88 27.73
CA PRO A 507 -36.80 18.59 26.47
C PRO A 507 -37.31 17.65 25.37
N ARG A 508 -38.19 18.14 24.51
CA ARG A 508 -38.64 17.40 23.32
C ARG A 508 -37.53 17.40 22.28
N TYR A 509 -37.09 16.20 21.89
CA TYR A 509 -36.02 16.01 20.89
C TYR A 509 -36.53 15.44 19.57
N TRP A 510 -37.66 14.73 19.60
CA TRP A 510 -38.31 14.15 18.43
C TRP A 510 -39.60 14.90 18.12
N ASN A 511 -39.78 15.29 16.86
CA ASN A 511 -40.99 15.94 16.39
C ASN A 511 -42.00 14.95 15.80
N VAL A 512 -41.64 13.67 15.68
CA VAL A 512 -42.55 12.58 15.37
C VAL A 512 -43.06 11.98 16.68
N MET A 513 -44.36 12.09 16.92
CA MET A 513 -44.99 11.76 18.21
C MET A 513 -44.82 10.30 18.64
N PRO A 514 -45.03 9.29 17.77
CA PRO A 514 -44.72 7.90 18.13
C PRO A 514 -43.26 7.66 18.51
N LEU A 515 -42.31 8.43 17.95
CA LEU A 515 -40.90 8.34 18.33
C LEU A 515 -40.69 8.97 19.71
N GLU A 516 -41.16 10.20 19.97
CA GLU A 516 -40.97 10.85 21.29
C GLU A 516 -41.55 10.01 22.44
N LEU A 517 -42.69 9.34 22.20
CA LEU A 517 -43.40 8.54 23.20
C LEU A 517 -42.99 7.05 23.26
N ASP A 518 -42.06 6.60 22.41
CA ASP A 518 -41.64 5.20 22.29
C ASP A 518 -42.81 4.22 22.04
N THR A 519 -43.74 4.61 21.16
CA THR A 519 -44.94 3.81 20.85
C THR A 519 -44.71 2.93 19.62
N ALA A 520 -44.75 1.61 19.81
CA ALA A 520 -44.71 0.65 18.70
C ALA A 520 -45.87 0.86 17.72
N TRP A 521 -45.57 0.83 16.42
CA TRP A 521 -46.59 0.80 15.36
C TRP A 521 -47.25 -0.58 15.33
N ASP A 522 -46.45 -1.65 15.35
CA ASP A 522 -46.93 -3.02 15.28
C ASP A 522 -46.29 -3.88 16.37
N THR A 523 -47.08 -4.32 17.35
CA THR A 523 -46.58 -5.16 18.45
C THR A 523 -46.40 -6.63 18.06
N THR A 524 -46.83 -7.03 16.86
CA THR A 524 -46.69 -8.40 16.36
C THR A 524 -45.46 -8.49 15.43
N GLN A 525 -44.40 -9.14 15.91
CA GLN A 525 -43.19 -9.34 15.11
C GLN A 525 -43.12 -10.79 14.60
N PRO A 526 -43.52 -11.07 13.35
CA PRO A 526 -43.18 -12.35 12.74
C PRO A 526 -41.66 -12.45 12.55
N ALA A 527 -41.14 -13.67 12.47
CA ALA A 527 -39.75 -13.88 12.05
C ALA A 527 -39.52 -13.22 10.68
N THR A 528 -38.73 -12.14 10.65
CA THR A 528 -38.53 -11.30 9.47
C THR A 528 -37.06 -10.94 9.31
N THR A 529 -36.66 -10.64 8.08
CA THR A 529 -35.36 -10.06 7.73
C THR A 529 -35.50 -8.64 7.19
N ASP A 530 -36.68 -8.04 7.32
CA ASP A 530 -36.97 -6.66 6.91
C ASP A 530 -36.69 -5.70 8.08
N PRO A 531 -35.69 -4.79 7.96
CA PRO A 531 -35.33 -3.90 9.05
C PRO A 531 -36.44 -2.88 9.39
N ASP A 532 -37.27 -2.49 8.42
CA ASP A 532 -38.40 -1.59 8.66
C ASP A 532 -39.47 -2.28 9.50
N VAL A 533 -39.76 -3.56 9.25
CA VAL A 533 -40.72 -4.33 10.07
C VAL A 533 -40.22 -4.46 11.52
N ILE A 534 -38.92 -4.65 11.73
CA ILE A 534 -38.32 -4.66 13.08
C ILE A 534 -38.47 -3.28 13.74
N ALA A 535 -38.23 -2.20 12.99
CA ALA A 535 -38.34 -0.83 13.50
C ALA A 535 -39.80 -0.37 13.74
N MET A 536 -40.77 -0.96 13.05
CA MET A 536 -42.20 -0.76 13.34
C MET A 536 -42.59 -1.38 14.68
N ALA A 537 -41.97 -2.50 15.04
CA ALA A 537 -42.18 -3.15 16.33
C ALA A 537 -41.42 -2.47 17.48
N ASP A 538 -40.25 -1.92 17.19
CA ASP A 538 -39.49 -1.08 18.13
C ASP A 538 -38.98 0.21 17.46
N PRO A 539 -39.67 1.35 17.70
CA PRO A 539 -39.31 2.64 17.10
C PRO A 539 -37.91 3.15 17.47
N MET A 540 -37.24 2.56 18.46
CA MET A 540 -35.86 2.90 18.79
C MET A 540 -34.90 2.63 17.63
N HIS A 541 -35.19 1.65 16.77
CA HIS A 541 -34.40 1.44 15.55
C HIS A 541 -34.56 2.59 14.54
N TYR A 542 -35.75 3.17 14.42
CA TYR A 542 -35.94 4.39 13.63
C TYR A 542 -35.20 5.58 14.23
N LYS A 543 -35.16 5.69 15.55
CA LYS A 543 -34.34 6.72 16.23
C LYS A 543 -32.85 6.55 15.93
N LEU A 544 -32.34 5.33 16.03
CA LEU A 544 -30.95 5.00 15.69
C LEU A 544 -30.63 5.36 14.23
N ALA A 545 -31.49 4.98 13.29
CA ALA A 545 -31.29 5.31 11.87
C ALA A 545 -31.17 6.83 11.65
N ILE A 546 -32.10 7.62 12.20
CA ILE A 546 -32.05 9.09 12.08
C ILE A 546 -30.80 9.67 12.73
N PHE A 547 -30.37 9.13 13.87
CA PHE A 547 -29.15 9.54 14.54
C PHE A 547 -27.91 9.29 13.67
N LEU A 548 -27.75 8.08 13.11
CA LEU A 548 -26.65 7.72 12.23
C LEU A 548 -26.62 8.59 10.97
N HIS A 549 -27.76 8.77 10.33
CA HIS A 549 -27.88 9.64 9.16
C HIS A 549 -27.57 11.11 9.46
N THR A 550 -27.93 11.60 10.65
CA THR A 550 -27.54 12.95 11.10
C THR A 550 -26.03 13.07 11.29
N LEU A 551 -25.37 12.04 11.82
CA LEU A 551 -23.90 12.00 11.90
C LEU A 551 -23.27 11.98 10.52
N ASP A 552 -23.80 11.19 9.58
CA ASP A 552 -23.33 11.16 8.20
C ASP A 552 -23.48 12.50 7.52
N LEU A 553 -24.58 13.21 7.75
CA LEU A 553 -24.76 14.56 7.23
C LEU A 553 -23.67 15.51 7.74
N LEU A 554 -23.41 15.53 9.05
CA LEU A 554 -22.37 16.38 9.65
C LEU A 554 -20.98 16.02 9.12
N ILE A 555 -20.66 14.73 9.04
CA ILE A 555 -19.39 14.25 8.51
C ILE A 555 -19.26 14.58 7.03
N ALA A 556 -20.31 14.42 6.22
CA ALA A 556 -20.30 14.75 4.80
C ALA A 556 -20.10 16.25 4.56
N ARG A 557 -20.72 17.11 5.38
CA ARG A 557 -20.46 18.56 5.37
C ARG A 557 -19.01 18.87 5.70
N GLY A 558 -18.48 18.24 6.76
CA GLY A 558 -17.08 18.37 7.14
C GLY A 558 -16.12 17.93 6.03
N ASP A 559 -16.38 16.77 5.43
CA ASP A 559 -15.59 16.18 4.34
C ASP A 559 -15.66 17.05 3.07
N SER A 560 -16.80 17.70 2.79
CA SER A 560 -16.95 18.64 1.66
C SER A 560 -16.14 19.92 1.89
N ALA A 561 -16.23 20.51 3.09
CA ALA A 561 -15.46 21.71 3.46
C ALA A 561 -13.93 21.42 3.50
N TYR A 562 -13.53 20.24 3.97
CA TYR A 562 -12.11 19.84 4.01
C TYR A 562 -11.53 19.76 2.60
N ARG A 563 -12.25 19.17 1.64
CA ARG A 563 -11.75 19.04 0.24
C ARG A 563 -11.48 20.37 -0.46
N GLN A 564 -12.02 21.50 0.02
CA GLN A 564 -11.71 22.82 -0.54
C GLN A 564 -10.29 23.29 -0.18
N LEU A 565 -9.71 22.78 0.92
CA LEU A 565 -8.32 23.05 1.36
C LEU A 565 -7.98 24.54 1.56
N GLU A 566 -8.99 25.37 1.84
CA GLU A 566 -8.80 26.76 2.26
C GLU A 566 -8.77 26.86 3.79
N ARG A 567 -8.05 27.85 4.34
CA ARG A 567 -7.93 27.99 5.79
C ARG A 567 -9.29 28.05 6.50
N ASP A 568 -10.22 28.84 5.96
CA ASP A 568 -11.52 29.06 6.57
C ASP A 568 -12.43 27.82 6.43
N THR A 569 -12.33 27.11 5.31
CA THR A 569 -13.10 25.88 5.07
C THR A 569 -12.57 24.69 5.89
N LEU A 570 -11.26 24.66 6.21
CA LEU A 570 -10.69 23.70 7.16
C LEU A 570 -11.18 23.96 8.60
N VAL A 571 -11.40 25.23 8.96
CA VAL A 571 -12.02 25.60 10.25
C VAL A 571 -13.49 25.18 10.27
N GLU A 572 -14.22 25.41 9.18
CA GLU A 572 -15.59 24.93 9.02
C GLU A 572 -15.68 23.40 9.10
N ALA A 573 -14.78 22.67 8.43
CA ALA A 573 -14.71 21.21 8.51
C ALA A 573 -14.54 20.73 9.95
N LYS A 574 -13.62 21.36 10.69
CA LYS A 574 -13.39 21.08 12.10
C LYS A 574 -14.63 21.31 12.95
N MET A 575 -15.41 22.36 12.67
CA MET A 575 -16.66 22.64 13.38
C MET A 575 -17.65 21.49 13.24
N TYR A 576 -17.91 21.01 12.02
CA TYR A 576 -18.84 19.91 11.79
C TYR A 576 -18.37 18.59 12.41
N TYR A 577 -17.07 18.26 12.32
CA TYR A 577 -16.54 17.04 12.96
C TYR A 577 -16.64 17.10 14.49
N ILE A 578 -16.40 18.27 15.09
CA ILE A 578 -16.58 18.44 16.55
C ILE A 578 -18.06 18.33 16.92
N GLN A 579 -18.97 18.89 16.11
CA GLN A 579 -20.41 18.76 16.35
C GLN A 579 -20.86 17.29 16.28
N ALA A 580 -20.38 16.53 15.29
CA ALA A 580 -20.63 15.09 15.19
C ALA A 580 -20.05 14.33 16.39
N GLN A 581 -18.82 14.66 16.81
CA GLN A 581 -18.19 14.05 17.99
C GLN A 581 -18.93 14.37 19.29
N GLN A 582 -19.46 15.58 19.45
CA GLN A 582 -20.27 15.97 20.61
C GLN A 582 -21.61 15.25 20.64
N LEU A 583 -22.24 15.06 19.47
CA LEU A 583 -23.49 14.31 19.34
C LEU A 583 -23.28 12.81 19.64
N LEU A 584 -22.16 12.25 19.19
CA LEU A 584 -21.80 10.84 19.39
C LEU A 584 -21.36 10.56 20.84
N GLY A 585 -20.72 11.52 21.50
CA GLY A 585 -20.20 11.36 22.85
C GLY A 585 -18.85 10.64 22.92
N PRO A 586 -18.33 10.39 24.13
CA PRO A 586 -17.08 9.66 24.31
C PRO A 586 -17.21 8.22 23.81
N ARG A 587 -16.12 7.67 23.26
CA ARG A 587 -16.09 6.27 22.85
C ARG A 587 -16.35 5.36 24.07
N PRO A 588 -17.27 4.39 23.99
CA PRO A 588 -17.48 3.42 25.05
C PRO A 588 -16.20 2.64 25.37
N ASP A 589 -15.90 2.43 26.65
CA ASP A 589 -14.80 1.58 27.08
C ASP A 589 -15.22 0.11 26.96
N ILE A 590 -14.53 -0.64 26.09
CA ILE A 590 -14.76 -2.08 25.94
C ILE A 590 -13.89 -2.77 26.97
N HIS A 591 -14.49 -3.22 28.07
CA HIS A 591 -13.77 -3.99 29.08
C HIS A 591 -13.23 -5.30 28.49
N THR A 592 -11.92 -5.37 28.28
CA THR A 592 -11.23 -6.56 27.75
C THR A 592 -11.18 -7.73 28.72
N THR A 593 -11.53 -7.50 30.00
CA THR A 593 -11.78 -8.53 31.00
C THR A 593 -13.18 -9.13 30.81
N ASN A 594 -13.40 -9.79 29.68
CA ASN A 594 -14.66 -10.48 29.44
C ASN A 594 -14.76 -11.76 30.30
N THR A 595 -15.99 -12.21 30.52
CA THR A 595 -16.31 -13.44 31.26
C THR A 595 -16.24 -14.70 30.39
N TRP A 596 -15.68 -14.61 29.16
CA TRP A 596 -15.70 -15.71 28.19
C TRP A 596 -14.73 -16.83 28.58
N PRO A 597 -15.22 -18.06 28.85
CA PRO A 597 -14.41 -19.11 29.47
C PRO A 597 -13.55 -19.92 28.49
N ASN A 598 -13.56 -19.60 27.19
CA ASN A 598 -12.97 -20.40 26.11
C ASN A 598 -13.44 -21.89 26.13
N PRO A 599 -14.75 -22.14 25.99
CA PRO A 599 -15.31 -23.49 26.03
C PRO A 599 -14.95 -24.30 24.78
N THR A 600 -14.99 -25.64 24.87
CA THR A 600 -14.92 -26.49 23.68
C THR A 600 -16.23 -26.37 22.88
N LEU A 601 -16.15 -26.45 21.55
CA LEU A 601 -17.33 -26.31 20.67
C LEU A 601 -18.49 -27.25 21.07
N SER A 602 -18.19 -28.49 21.46
CA SER A 602 -19.20 -29.47 21.89
C SER A 602 -19.93 -29.08 23.18
N VAL A 603 -19.22 -28.46 24.14
CA VAL A 603 -19.80 -27.98 25.39
C VAL A 603 -20.67 -26.77 25.10
N GLU A 604 -20.15 -25.86 24.28
CA GLU A 604 -20.83 -24.62 23.96
C GLU A 604 -22.09 -24.83 23.13
N ALA A 605 -22.01 -25.63 22.06
CA ALA A 605 -23.16 -26.01 21.25
C ALA A 605 -24.25 -26.75 22.05
N GLY A 606 -23.88 -27.45 23.14
CA GLY A 606 -24.82 -28.10 24.05
C GLY A 606 -25.48 -27.16 25.07
N LYS A 607 -24.92 -25.96 25.29
CA LYS A 607 -25.49 -24.91 26.16
C LYS A 607 -26.47 -24.00 25.44
N ILE A 608 -26.36 -23.87 24.12
CA ILE A 608 -27.31 -23.12 23.30
C ILE A 608 -28.69 -23.77 23.48
N ALA A 609 -29.65 -23.02 24.03
CA ALA A 609 -31.01 -23.51 24.21
C ALA A 609 -31.64 -23.80 22.83
N THR A 610 -32.50 -24.81 22.75
CA THR A 610 -33.37 -24.97 21.58
C THR A 610 -34.11 -23.64 21.39
N PRO A 611 -34.05 -22.97 20.22
CA PRO A 611 -34.39 -21.57 20.07
C PRO A 611 -35.80 -21.29 20.59
N THR A 612 -35.89 -20.83 21.84
CA THR A 612 -37.14 -20.62 22.57
C THR A 612 -37.57 -19.16 22.51
N LEU A 613 -36.73 -18.28 21.97
CA LEU A 613 -37.04 -16.88 21.67
C LEU A 613 -38.00 -16.71 20.47
N LEU A 614 -38.30 -17.77 19.73
CA LEU A 614 -39.47 -17.81 18.83
C LEU A 614 -40.79 -18.10 19.58
N ASN A 615 -40.73 -18.52 20.85
CA ASN A 615 -41.87 -18.99 21.64
C ASN A 615 -42.12 -18.19 22.94
N SER A 616 -41.31 -17.16 23.27
CA SER A 616 -41.66 -16.23 24.35
C SER A 616 -42.54 -15.09 23.80
N PRO A 617 -43.78 -14.91 24.30
CA PRO A 617 -44.71 -13.91 23.77
C PRO A 617 -44.34 -12.45 24.10
N GLU A 618 -43.25 -12.19 24.82
CA GLU A 618 -42.79 -10.85 25.16
C GLU A 618 -41.56 -10.48 24.31
N VAL A 619 -41.74 -9.53 23.38
CA VAL A 619 -40.66 -8.91 22.62
C VAL A 619 -39.76 -8.15 23.59
N MET A 620 -38.50 -8.55 23.70
CA MET A 620 -37.50 -7.75 24.42
C MET A 620 -37.21 -6.50 23.58
N THR A 621 -37.67 -5.33 24.05
CA THR A 621 -37.36 -4.05 23.38
C THR A 621 -35.85 -3.81 23.36
N PHE A 622 -35.34 -3.13 22.33
CA PHE A 622 -33.95 -2.70 22.21
C PHE A 622 -33.50 -1.89 23.43
N ALA A 623 -34.39 -1.06 23.99
CA ALA A 623 -34.15 -0.33 25.24
C ALA A 623 -34.00 -1.27 26.45
N ALA A 624 -34.84 -2.30 26.57
CA ALA A 624 -34.69 -3.31 27.62
C ALA A 624 -33.38 -4.08 27.43
N TRP A 625 -33.05 -4.50 26.21
CA TRP A 625 -31.79 -5.18 25.90
C TRP A 625 -30.55 -4.33 26.29
N LEU A 626 -30.51 -3.06 25.88
CA LEU A 626 -29.45 -2.11 26.26
C LEU A 626 -29.31 -1.97 27.79
N SER A 627 -30.42 -2.04 28.52
CA SER A 627 -30.43 -1.87 29.98
C SER A 627 -29.93 -3.08 30.76
N VAL A 628 -30.01 -4.29 30.18
CA VAL A 628 -29.61 -5.54 30.85
C VAL A 628 -28.11 -5.86 30.65
N GLY A 629 -27.49 -5.33 29.58
CA GLY A 629 -26.05 -5.46 29.32
C GLY A 629 -25.56 -6.92 29.29
N ASP A 630 -24.33 -7.17 29.75
CA ASP A 630 -23.68 -8.50 29.78
C ASP A 630 -24.35 -9.53 30.70
N THR A 631 -25.44 -9.18 31.41
CA THR A 631 -26.06 -10.04 32.43
C THR A 631 -27.27 -10.84 31.94
N ALA A 632 -27.72 -10.64 30.70
CA ALA A 632 -28.85 -11.38 30.11
C ALA A 632 -28.42 -12.76 29.62
N ASN A 633 -29.09 -13.82 30.10
CA ASN A 633 -29.08 -15.11 29.41
C ASN A 633 -30.03 -15.03 28.20
N ILE A 634 -29.47 -14.77 27.02
CA ILE A 634 -30.21 -14.70 25.74
C ILE A 634 -30.44 -16.09 25.11
N GLY A 635 -30.08 -17.18 25.78
CA GLY A 635 -30.25 -18.54 25.28
C GLY A 635 -29.16 -19.01 24.30
N ASP A 636 -28.17 -18.17 23.99
CA ASP A 636 -27.06 -18.48 23.08
C ASP A 636 -25.80 -19.01 23.81
N GLY A 637 -25.98 -19.78 24.89
CA GLY A 637 -24.86 -20.31 25.67
C GLY A 637 -24.09 -19.22 26.43
N ASP A 638 -22.77 -19.25 26.33
CA ASP A 638 -21.85 -18.26 26.89
C ASP A 638 -21.63 -17.06 25.94
N PHE A 639 -22.21 -17.05 24.71
CA PHE A 639 -21.95 -15.97 23.72
C PHE A 639 -22.46 -14.63 24.23
N LEU A 640 -21.63 -13.59 24.08
CA LEU A 640 -21.96 -12.22 24.47
C LEU A 640 -22.72 -11.52 23.35
N PRO A 641 -23.59 -10.54 23.66
CA PRO A 641 -24.28 -9.75 22.64
C PRO A 641 -23.29 -9.07 21.68
N PRO A 642 -23.62 -8.99 20.37
CA PRO A 642 -22.72 -8.39 19.39
C PRO A 642 -22.61 -6.88 19.60
N TYR A 643 -21.42 -6.32 19.39
CA TYR A 643 -21.23 -4.87 19.32
C TYR A 643 -21.81 -4.30 18.02
N ASN A 644 -22.27 -3.05 18.05
CA ASN A 644 -22.61 -2.29 16.84
C ASN A 644 -21.33 -1.77 16.17
N ASP A 645 -20.81 -2.50 15.19
CA ASP A 645 -19.60 -2.15 14.45
C ASP A 645 -19.77 -0.91 13.55
N VAL A 646 -20.98 -0.68 13.03
CA VAL A 646 -21.33 0.50 12.24
C VAL A 646 -21.15 1.76 13.07
N LEU A 647 -21.72 1.79 14.27
CA LEU A 647 -21.61 2.91 15.21
C LEU A 647 -20.16 3.13 15.66
N PHE A 648 -19.41 2.04 15.95
CA PHE A 648 -17.98 2.14 16.27
C PHE A 648 -17.15 2.80 15.16
N GLY A 649 -17.51 2.54 13.90
CA GLY A 649 -16.88 3.14 12.73
C GLY A 649 -16.97 4.67 12.68
N TYR A 650 -17.98 5.30 13.30
CA TYR A 650 -18.09 6.76 13.34
C TYR A 650 -17.01 7.40 14.23
N TRP A 651 -16.67 6.81 15.38
CA TRP A 651 -15.55 7.30 16.19
C TRP A 651 -14.24 7.20 15.43
N ASP A 652 -13.96 6.05 14.81
CA ASP A 652 -12.73 5.84 14.03
C ASP A 652 -12.62 6.85 12.88
N LYS A 653 -13.72 7.08 12.16
CA LYS A 653 -13.80 8.06 11.07
C LYS A 653 -13.51 9.47 11.58
N LEU A 654 -14.20 9.92 12.63
CA LEU A 654 -14.01 11.25 13.21
C LEU A 654 -12.60 11.46 13.77
N ASP A 655 -12.04 10.46 14.45
CA ASP A 655 -10.70 10.52 15.02
C ASP A 655 -9.65 10.69 13.91
N ILE A 656 -9.75 9.94 12.81
CA ILE A 656 -8.86 10.10 11.65
C ILE A 656 -9.02 11.47 11.01
N ARG A 657 -10.26 11.96 10.81
CA ARG A 657 -10.51 13.28 10.22
C ARG A 657 -9.93 14.41 11.06
N LEU A 658 -10.16 14.37 12.37
CA LEU A 658 -9.64 15.35 13.31
C LEU A 658 -8.11 15.25 13.43
N TYR A 659 -7.55 14.04 13.38
CA TYR A 659 -6.11 13.82 13.34
C TYR A 659 -5.49 14.47 12.10
N ASN A 660 -6.02 14.21 10.91
CA ASN A 660 -5.52 14.78 9.66
C ASN A 660 -5.55 16.31 9.68
N LEU A 661 -6.65 16.90 10.17
CA LEU A 661 -6.77 18.37 10.35
C LEU A 661 -5.74 18.94 11.33
N ARG A 662 -5.41 18.20 12.40
CA ARG A 662 -4.43 18.64 13.42
C ARG A 662 -2.98 18.57 12.90
N HIS A 663 -2.69 17.74 11.90
CA HIS A 663 -1.33 17.46 11.43
C HIS A 663 -1.02 18.03 10.03
N ASN A 664 -1.87 18.92 9.51
CA ASN A 664 -1.70 19.52 8.18
C ASN A 664 -1.64 18.46 7.06
N LEU A 665 -2.51 17.44 7.17
CA LEU A 665 -2.67 16.40 6.17
C LEU A 665 -3.92 16.71 5.32
N SER A 666 -3.99 16.13 4.11
CA SER A 666 -5.21 16.07 3.32
C SER A 666 -6.23 15.12 3.97
N LEU A 667 -7.46 15.09 3.44
CA LEU A 667 -8.49 14.13 3.87
C LEU A 667 -7.99 12.67 3.83
N ASP A 668 -7.13 12.36 2.85
CA ASP A 668 -6.55 11.04 2.59
C ASP A 668 -5.25 10.78 3.38
N GLY A 669 -4.83 11.71 4.25
CA GLY A 669 -3.65 11.57 5.09
C GLY A 669 -2.32 11.97 4.41
N GLN A 670 -2.36 12.57 3.21
CA GLN A 670 -1.15 13.04 2.54
C GLN A 670 -0.68 14.38 3.14
N PRO A 671 0.62 14.55 3.46
CA PRO A 671 1.11 15.82 3.98
C PRO A 671 0.89 16.97 2.97
N LEU A 672 0.30 18.07 3.43
CA LEU A 672 0.16 19.28 2.60
C LEU A 672 1.48 20.09 2.52
N ASN A 673 2.46 19.77 3.38
CA ASN A 673 3.80 20.32 3.31
C ASN A 673 4.74 19.44 2.46
N LEU A 674 5.53 20.08 1.59
CA LEU A 674 6.57 19.38 0.83
C LEU A 674 7.80 19.12 1.72
N PRO A 675 8.35 17.89 1.76
CA PRO A 675 9.54 17.58 2.55
C PRO A 675 10.78 18.30 1.99
N LEU A 676 11.68 18.71 2.90
CA LEU A 676 12.97 19.33 2.53
C LEU A 676 13.94 18.28 1.99
N TYR A 677 14.53 18.52 0.81
CA TYR A 677 15.62 17.70 0.27
C TYR A 677 16.95 18.02 0.99
N ALA A 678 17.66 17.00 1.45
CA ALA A 678 18.97 17.17 2.10
C ALA A 678 20.08 17.49 1.09
N THR A 679 20.99 18.39 1.45
CA THR A 679 22.20 18.70 0.66
C THR A 679 23.33 17.70 0.96
N PRO A 680 24.06 17.16 -0.04
CA PRO A 680 25.18 16.24 0.18
C PRO A 680 26.42 16.90 0.83
N VAL A 681 27.29 16.08 1.44
CA VAL A 681 28.48 16.52 2.20
C VAL A 681 29.72 16.75 1.30
N ASP A 682 30.58 17.71 1.66
CA ASP A 682 31.80 18.14 0.92
C ASP A 682 32.98 17.12 1.02
N PRO A 683 33.54 16.64 -0.11
CA PRO A 683 34.69 15.70 -0.17
C PRO A 683 36.02 16.21 0.44
N LYS A 684 36.22 17.53 0.60
CA LYS A 684 37.50 18.12 1.05
C LYS A 684 37.89 17.76 2.49
N THR A 685 36.96 17.22 3.26
CA THR A 685 37.16 16.88 4.67
C THR A 685 37.94 15.57 4.88
N LEU A 686 37.94 14.65 3.90
CA LEU A 686 38.61 13.34 4.00
C LEU A 686 40.12 13.40 3.72
N GLN A 687 40.58 14.31 2.87
CA GLN A 687 41.97 14.38 2.40
C GLN A 687 42.95 14.93 3.45
N ARG A 688 42.48 15.70 4.43
CA ARG A 688 43.35 16.38 5.41
C ARG A 688 43.87 15.50 6.54
N GLN A 689 43.36 14.28 6.70
CA GLN A 689 43.70 13.41 7.84
C GLN A 689 44.92 12.48 7.61
N GLN A 690 45.55 12.49 6.43
CA GLN A 690 46.52 11.46 6.02
C GLN A 690 48.01 11.86 5.95
N ALA A 691 48.40 13.11 6.23
CA ALA A 691 49.77 13.57 5.98
C ALA A 691 50.50 14.07 7.26
N GLY A 692 51.51 13.32 7.74
CA GLY A 692 52.50 13.84 8.69
C GLY A 692 53.47 12.78 9.24
N GLY A 693 54.78 12.95 9.00
CA GLY A 693 55.89 12.20 9.61
C GLY A 693 57.18 13.04 9.60
N ASP A 694 58.13 12.80 10.52
CA ASP A 694 59.46 13.46 10.52
C ASP A 694 60.52 12.72 11.40
N GLY A 695 61.82 12.88 11.11
CA GLY A 695 62.94 12.24 11.84
C GLY A 695 64.27 13.04 11.83
N THR A 696 64.97 13.08 12.98
CA THR A 696 66.15 13.91 13.33
C THR A 696 67.51 13.16 13.29
N GLY A 697 68.58 13.81 12.80
CA GLY A 697 69.94 13.25 12.61
C GLY A 697 70.94 13.40 13.77
N SER A 698 72.08 12.71 13.68
CA SER A 698 73.13 12.64 14.71
C SER A 698 74.55 12.95 14.17
N SER A 699 75.47 13.40 15.05
CA SER A 699 76.87 13.80 14.73
C SER A 699 77.91 12.71 15.08
N PRO A 700 79.04 12.58 14.35
CA PRO A 700 80.08 11.58 14.66
C PRO A 700 81.28 12.10 15.48
N ALA A 701 81.95 11.15 16.15
CA ALA A 701 83.14 11.31 16.99
C ALA A 701 84.44 11.33 16.16
N GLY A 702 85.39 12.21 16.53
CA GLY A 702 86.69 12.35 15.84
C GLY A 702 87.74 11.33 16.27
N GLY A 703 88.30 10.59 15.30
CA GLY A 703 89.45 9.70 15.51
C GLY A 703 90.80 10.44 15.41
N GLN A 704 91.67 10.27 16.41
CA GLN A 704 93.04 10.82 16.41
C GLN A 704 93.94 10.07 15.42
N GLY A 705 94.56 10.78 14.47
CA GLY A 705 95.56 10.21 13.56
C GLY A 705 96.89 9.94 14.25
N SER A 706 97.36 8.68 14.24
CA SER A 706 98.72 8.32 14.69
C SER A 706 99.73 8.48 13.55
N VAL A 707 100.83 9.19 13.80
CA VAL A 707 101.93 9.36 12.82
C VAL A 707 102.67 8.02 12.64
N GLN A 708 102.67 7.46 11.44
CA GLN A 708 103.56 6.37 11.05
C GLN A 708 104.59 6.90 10.05
N GLY A 709 105.86 6.48 10.17
CA GLY A 709 107.04 7.07 9.52
C GLY A 709 107.15 7.00 8.00
N TRP A 710 106.04 7.22 7.28
CA TRP A 710 105.93 7.32 5.83
C TRP A 710 105.70 8.77 5.39
N ARG A 711 106.24 9.10 4.22
CA ARG A 711 106.17 10.41 3.57
C ARG A 711 104.78 10.67 2.96
N TYR A 712 104.44 11.94 2.88
CA TYR A 712 103.14 12.44 2.41
C TYR A 712 102.72 11.89 1.03
N PRO A 713 103.58 11.86 -0.02
CA PRO A 713 103.16 11.46 -1.36
C PRO A 713 102.59 10.04 -1.45
N LEU A 714 103.06 9.12 -0.60
CA LEU A 714 102.53 7.76 -0.54
C LEU A 714 101.16 7.72 0.14
N LEU A 715 101.00 8.44 1.25
CA LEU A 715 99.79 8.40 2.06
C LEU A 715 98.61 9.10 1.40
N VAL A 716 98.83 10.24 0.73
CA VAL A 716 97.75 10.95 0.01
C VAL A 716 97.20 10.11 -1.14
N GLU A 717 98.05 9.38 -1.86
CA GLU A 717 97.59 8.52 -2.96
C GLU A 717 96.72 7.35 -2.47
N ARG A 718 97.05 6.79 -1.30
CA ARG A 718 96.22 5.77 -0.64
C ARG A 718 94.90 6.34 -0.16
N ALA A 719 94.91 7.56 0.39
CA ALA A 719 93.69 8.26 0.79
C ALA A 719 92.77 8.53 -0.41
N ARG A 720 93.31 9.02 -1.54
CA ARG A 720 92.52 9.24 -2.78
C ARG A 720 91.88 7.95 -3.30
N THR A 721 92.62 6.84 -3.27
CA THR A 721 92.09 5.54 -3.69
C THR A 721 90.89 5.12 -2.83
N ALA A 722 90.99 5.28 -1.50
CA ALA A 722 89.91 4.94 -0.57
C ALA A 722 88.67 5.84 -0.75
N VAL A 723 88.88 7.15 -0.96
CA VAL A 723 87.80 8.11 -1.22
C VAL A 723 87.10 7.85 -2.56
N SER A 724 87.83 7.46 -3.61
CA SER A 724 87.24 7.07 -4.90
C SER A 724 86.31 5.87 -4.75
N LEU A 725 86.72 4.86 -3.98
CA LEU A 725 85.88 3.70 -3.69
C LEU A 725 84.62 4.11 -2.89
N LEU A 726 84.76 4.97 -1.89
CA LEU A 726 83.63 5.51 -1.13
C LEU A 726 82.61 6.21 -2.05
N THR A 727 83.09 7.01 -3.00
CA THR A 727 82.25 7.70 -3.99
C THR A 727 81.46 6.71 -4.87
N GLN A 728 82.08 5.61 -5.29
CA GLN A 728 81.39 4.55 -6.05
C GLN A 728 80.28 3.87 -5.25
N PHE A 729 80.50 3.63 -3.95
CA PHE A 729 79.45 3.11 -3.05
C PHE A 729 78.29 4.08 -2.89
N GLY A 730 78.55 5.39 -2.75
CA GLY A 730 77.52 6.43 -2.69
C GLY A 730 76.63 6.45 -3.93
N ASN A 731 77.23 6.46 -5.13
CA ASN A 731 76.47 6.40 -6.39
C ASN A 731 75.66 5.10 -6.53
N SER A 732 76.22 3.95 -6.12
CA SER A 732 75.51 2.67 -6.17
C SER A 732 74.30 2.64 -5.22
N LEU A 733 74.43 3.24 -4.04
CA LEU A 733 73.34 3.41 -3.08
C LEU A 733 72.24 4.31 -3.66
N GLN A 734 72.60 5.46 -4.23
CA GLN A 734 71.64 6.37 -4.87
C GLN A 734 70.80 5.67 -5.94
N THR A 735 71.44 5.00 -6.90
CA THR A 735 70.74 4.26 -7.96
C THR A 735 69.82 3.18 -7.38
N THR A 736 70.24 2.51 -6.30
CA THR A 736 69.42 1.49 -5.63
C THR A 736 68.18 2.08 -4.98
N LEU A 737 68.29 3.24 -4.33
CA LEU A 737 67.17 3.98 -3.73
C LEU A 737 66.18 4.47 -4.82
N GLU A 738 66.69 4.99 -5.94
CA GLU A 738 65.85 5.41 -7.07
C GLU A 738 65.05 4.22 -7.66
N HIS A 739 65.69 3.05 -7.81
CA HIS A 739 64.98 1.85 -8.25
C HIS A 739 63.95 1.37 -7.22
N GLN A 740 64.28 1.42 -5.92
CA GLN A 740 63.35 1.06 -4.84
C GLN A 740 62.05 1.87 -4.89
N ASP A 741 62.16 3.20 -5.07
CA ASP A 741 61.00 4.08 -5.13
C ASP A 741 60.19 3.90 -6.40
N ASN A 742 60.83 3.67 -7.55
CA ASN A 742 60.16 3.36 -8.81
C ASN A 742 59.34 2.06 -8.71
N GLU A 743 59.89 1.03 -8.08
CA GLU A 743 59.19 -0.24 -7.85
C GLU A 743 58.00 -0.07 -6.89
N LYS A 744 58.18 0.70 -5.81
CA LYS A 744 57.10 1.02 -4.87
C LYS A 744 55.96 1.79 -5.55
N MET A 745 56.28 2.77 -6.39
CA MET A 745 55.28 3.52 -7.18
C MET A 745 54.56 2.62 -8.18
N THR A 746 55.30 1.76 -8.87
CA THR A 746 54.72 0.80 -9.82
C THR A 746 53.71 -0.11 -9.12
N LEU A 747 54.06 -0.67 -7.96
CA LEU A 747 53.17 -1.51 -7.17
C LEU A 747 51.90 -0.76 -6.76
N LEU A 748 52.03 0.49 -6.27
CA LEU A 748 50.90 1.33 -5.88
C LEU A 748 49.94 1.59 -7.05
N LEU A 749 50.47 1.93 -8.23
CA LEU A 749 49.67 2.16 -9.43
C LEU A 749 48.92 0.89 -9.86
N GLN A 750 49.56 -0.29 -9.77
CA GLN A 750 48.88 -1.56 -10.06
C GLN A 750 47.75 -1.84 -9.06
N THR A 751 47.98 -1.63 -7.75
CA THR A 751 46.92 -1.81 -6.74
C THR A 751 45.75 -0.85 -6.95
N GLN A 752 46.01 0.42 -7.30
CA GLN A 752 44.95 1.38 -7.63
C GLN A 752 44.19 0.98 -8.89
N GLN A 753 44.88 0.52 -9.93
CA GLN A 753 44.26 0.03 -11.16
C GLN A 753 43.31 -1.15 -10.88
N GLN A 754 43.71 -2.10 -10.04
CA GLN A 754 42.84 -3.22 -9.63
C GLN A 754 41.58 -2.74 -8.90
N ALA A 755 41.71 -1.76 -7.99
CA ALA A 755 40.56 -1.19 -7.28
C ALA A 755 39.58 -0.49 -8.23
N ILE A 756 40.09 0.25 -9.22
CA ILE A 756 39.27 0.91 -10.26
C ILE A 756 38.56 -0.14 -11.13
N LEU A 757 39.26 -1.17 -11.60
CA LEU A 757 38.67 -2.22 -12.42
C LEU A 757 37.59 -3.00 -11.65
N LYS A 758 37.75 -3.19 -10.34
CA LYS A 758 36.70 -3.76 -9.47
C LYS A 758 35.46 -2.88 -9.45
N GLN A 759 35.61 -1.58 -9.21
CA GLN A 759 34.50 -0.64 -9.21
C GLN A 759 33.80 -0.56 -10.58
N GLN A 760 34.55 -0.66 -11.69
CA GLN A 760 34.01 -0.72 -13.04
C GLN A 760 33.14 -1.97 -13.25
N ASN A 761 33.57 -3.14 -12.75
CA ASN A 761 32.77 -4.36 -12.80
C ASN A 761 31.48 -4.24 -11.99
N ASP A 762 31.55 -3.68 -10.76
CA ASP A 762 30.37 -3.44 -9.92
C ASP A 762 29.34 -2.52 -10.63
N ILE A 763 29.81 -1.48 -11.32
CA ILE A 763 28.96 -0.60 -12.14
C ILE A 763 28.29 -1.39 -13.28
N GLN A 764 29.04 -2.22 -14.00
CA GLN A 764 28.50 -3.03 -15.09
C GLN A 764 27.49 -4.07 -14.60
N GLN A 765 27.71 -4.69 -13.44
CA GLN A 765 26.75 -5.59 -12.80
C GLN A 765 25.44 -4.86 -12.44
N ASN A 766 25.53 -3.64 -11.91
CA ASN A 766 24.34 -2.84 -11.61
C ASN A 766 23.61 -2.39 -12.88
N ASN A 767 24.34 -2.08 -13.95
CA ASN A 767 23.75 -1.81 -15.26
C ASN A 767 22.97 -3.03 -15.80
N LEU A 768 23.54 -4.25 -15.68
CA LEU A 768 22.85 -5.49 -16.04
C LEU A 768 21.55 -5.67 -15.25
N LYS A 769 21.56 -5.43 -13.93
CA LYS A 769 20.34 -5.47 -13.10
C LYS A 769 19.30 -4.43 -13.57
N GLY A 770 19.74 -3.22 -13.90
CA GLY A 770 18.86 -2.18 -14.47
C GLY A 770 18.16 -2.63 -15.75
N LEU A 771 18.90 -3.26 -16.68
CA LEU A 771 18.33 -3.83 -17.91
C LEU A 771 17.35 -4.97 -17.63
N GLN A 772 17.63 -5.82 -16.63
CA GLN A 772 16.72 -6.90 -16.21
C GLN A 772 15.41 -6.35 -15.63
N HIS A 773 15.46 -5.28 -14.83
CA HIS A 773 14.25 -4.61 -14.34
C HIS A 773 13.42 -3.99 -15.47
N SER A 774 14.08 -3.37 -16.45
CA SER A 774 13.42 -2.88 -17.67
C SER A 774 12.75 -4.01 -18.45
N LEU A 775 13.36 -5.21 -18.48
CA LEU A 775 12.76 -6.38 -19.12
C LEU A 775 11.47 -6.80 -18.41
N THR A 776 11.49 -6.89 -17.08
CA THR A 776 10.29 -7.20 -16.29
C THR A 776 9.17 -6.17 -16.51
N ALA A 777 9.50 -4.88 -16.60
CA ALA A 777 8.52 -3.82 -16.87
C ALA A 777 7.89 -3.94 -18.28
N LEU A 778 8.70 -4.25 -19.31
CA LEU A 778 8.19 -4.48 -20.66
C LEU A 778 7.34 -5.76 -20.74
N GLN A 779 7.71 -6.83 -20.03
CA GLN A 779 6.90 -8.04 -19.92
C GLN A 779 5.53 -7.76 -19.29
N ALA A 780 5.48 -6.99 -18.19
CA ALA A 780 4.21 -6.59 -17.59
C ALA A 780 3.35 -5.74 -18.53
N SER A 781 3.98 -4.85 -19.31
CA SER A 781 3.29 -4.04 -20.32
C SER A 781 2.70 -4.92 -21.43
N ARG A 782 3.44 -5.95 -21.87
CA ARG A 782 3.01 -6.93 -22.87
C ARG A 782 1.87 -7.79 -22.36
N ASP A 783 1.90 -8.22 -21.10
CA ASP A 783 0.80 -8.96 -20.48
C ASP A 783 -0.47 -8.10 -20.39
N GLY A 784 -0.32 -6.81 -20.08
CA GLY A 784 -1.42 -5.84 -20.11
C GLY A 784 -2.03 -5.66 -21.51
N ALA A 785 -1.21 -5.59 -22.56
CA ALA A 785 -1.68 -5.53 -23.94
C ALA A 785 -2.35 -6.85 -24.37
N THR A 786 -1.81 -8.01 -23.96
CA THR A 786 -2.40 -9.33 -24.19
C THR A 786 -3.78 -9.46 -23.55
N LEU A 787 -3.95 -8.96 -22.32
CA LEU A 787 -5.25 -8.93 -21.65
C LEU A 787 -6.26 -8.07 -22.43
N ARG A 788 -5.86 -6.90 -22.93
CA ARG A 788 -6.72 -6.05 -23.77
C ARG A 788 -7.12 -6.76 -25.07
N GLN A 789 -6.16 -7.35 -25.77
CA GLN A 789 -6.41 -8.10 -27.00
C GLN A 789 -7.41 -9.25 -26.77
N LYS A 790 -7.22 -10.02 -25.69
CA LYS A 790 -8.15 -11.08 -25.28
C LYS A 790 -9.54 -10.52 -24.96
N HIS A 791 -9.63 -9.48 -24.14
CA HIS A 791 -10.90 -8.87 -23.76
C HIS A 791 -11.72 -8.44 -24.99
N TYR A 792 -11.11 -7.70 -25.92
CA TYR A 792 -11.82 -7.28 -27.14
C TYR A 792 -12.12 -8.45 -28.08
N SER A 793 -11.27 -9.47 -28.14
CA SER A 793 -11.58 -10.71 -28.88
C SER A 793 -12.80 -11.42 -28.30
N ASP A 794 -12.89 -11.53 -26.98
CA ASP A 794 -14.01 -12.17 -26.29
C ASP A 794 -15.32 -11.38 -26.50
N LEU A 795 -15.26 -10.04 -26.48
CA LEU A 795 -16.42 -9.18 -26.79
C LEU A 795 -16.90 -9.37 -28.25
N ILE A 796 -15.98 -9.47 -29.21
CA ILE A 796 -16.32 -9.69 -30.63
C ILE A 796 -16.92 -11.08 -30.84
N ASN A 797 -16.32 -12.11 -30.21
CA ASN A 797 -16.76 -13.51 -30.34
C ASN A 797 -18.07 -13.78 -29.59
N GLY A 798 -18.30 -13.11 -28.47
CA GLY A 798 -19.53 -13.21 -27.68
C GLY A 798 -20.76 -12.64 -28.39
N GLY A 799 -20.56 -11.76 -29.38
CA GLY A 799 -21.65 -11.18 -30.17
C GLY A 799 -22.60 -10.33 -29.33
N LEU A 800 -23.88 -10.31 -29.70
CA LEU A 800 -24.92 -9.62 -28.94
C LEU A 800 -25.26 -10.40 -27.67
N SER A 801 -25.35 -9.70 -26.55
CA SER A 801 -25.82 -10.29 -25.29
C SER A 801 -27.28 -10.73 -25.40
N ALA A 802 -27.69 -11.65 -24.51
CA ALA A 802 -29.08 -12.12 -24.45
C ALA A 802 -30.09 -10.97 -24.26
N ALA A 803 -29.72 -9.94 -23.49
CA ALA A 803 -30.56 -8.76 -23.27
C ALA A 803 -30.68 -7.88 -24.53
N GLU A 804 -29.61 -7.70 -25.30
CA GLU A 804 -29.65 -6.95 -26.56
C GLU A 804 -30.47 -7.69 -27.62
N ILE A 805 -30.36 -9.01 -27.68
CA ILE A 805 -31.20 -9.87 -28.53
C ILE A 805 -32.67 -9.78 -28.10
N ALA A 806 -32.96 -9.86 -26.81
CA ALA A 806 -34.31 -9.71 -26.28
C ALA A 806 -34.89 -8.32 -26.60
N GLY A 807 -34.09 -7.26 -26.48
CA GLY A 807 -34.48 -5.89 -26.84
C GLY A 807 -34.82 -5.74 -28.33
N LEU A 808 -33.99 -6.29 -29.23
CA LEU A 808 -34.28 -6.33 -30.67
C LEU A 808 -35.52 -7.18 -30.98
N THR A 809 -35.69 -8.31 -30.30
CA THR A 809 -36.85 -9.20 -30.46
C THR A 809 -38.14 -8.52 -30.01
N LEU A 810 -38.11 -7.79 -28.89
CA LEU A 810 -39.25 -7.01 -28.38
C LEU A 810 -39.62 -5.89 -29.36
N ARG A 811 -38.64 -5.15 -29.90
CA ARG A 811 -38.88 -4.12 -30.92
C ARG A 811 -39.48 -4.72 -32.20
N SER A 812 -38.99 -5.87 -32.65
CA SER A 812 -39.53 -6.63 -33.79
C SER A 812 -40.97 -7.11 -33.54
N THR A 813 -41.24 -7.66 -32.35
CA THR A 813 -42.57 -8.14 -31.96
C THR A 813 -43.56 -6.98 -31.85
N ALA A 814 -43.14 -5.81 -31.32
CA ALA A 814 -43.94 -4.60 -31.29
C ALA A 814 -44.28 -4.09 -32.70
N MET A 815 -43.34 -4.17 -33.65
CA MET A 815 -43.57 -3.83 -35.06
C MET A 815 -44.63 -4.74 -35.70
N ILE A 816 -44.54 -6.06 -35.49
CA ILE A 816 -45.53 -7.04 -35.99
C ILE A 816 -46.91 -6.79 -35.36
N THR A 817 -46.96 -6.53 -34.06
CA THR A 817 -48.21 -6.28 -33.32
C THR A 817 -48.92 -5.01 -33.80
N ASN A 818 -48.17 -3.93 -34.06
CA ASN A 818 -48.72 -2.72 -34.69
C ASN A 818 -49.22 -2.98 -36.12
N GLY A 819 -48.55 -3.85 -36.89
CA GLY A 819 -49.01 -4.29 -38.21
C GLY A 819 -50.40 -4.94 -38.19
N ILE A 820 -50.65 -5.81 -37.20
CA ILE A 820 -51.95 -6.49 -37.02
C ILE A 820 -53.06 -5.47 -36.71
N ALA A 821 -52.77 -4.38 -35.99
CA ALA A 821 -53.74 -3.33 -35.68
C ALA A 821 -54.28 -2.60 -36.93
N THR A 822 -53.50 -2.55 -38.02
CA THR A 822 -53.91 -1.88 -39.29
C THR A 822 -55.14 -2.53 -39.91
N GLY A 823 -55.19 -3.88 -39.91
CA GLY A 823 -56.35 -4.62 -40.43
C GLY A 823 -57.60 -4.44 -39.57
N LEU A 824 -57.43 -4.34 -38.25
CA LEU A 824 -58.52 -4.13 -37.29
C LEU A 824 -59.08 -2.71 -37.33
N LEU A 825 -58.23 -1.68 -37.53
CA LEU A 825 -58.66 -0.27 -37.62
C LEU A 825 -59.43 0.01 -38.93
N ILE A 826 -58.98 -0.56 -40.05
CA ILE A 826 -59.71 -0.47 -41.33
C ILE A 826 -61.03 -1.24 -41.22
N ALA A 827 -61.03 -2.44 -40.64
CA ALA A 827 -62.25 -3.21 -40.41
C ALA A 827 -63.22 -2.48 -39.47
N GLY A 828 -62.73 -1.84 -38.39
CA GLY A 828 -63.52 -1.03 -37.47
C GLY A 828 -64.10 0.23 -38.12
N GLY A 829 -63.32 0.92 -38.96
CA GLY A 829 -63.78 2.08 -39.75
C GLY A 829 -64.81 1.71 -40.83
N ILE A 830 -64.71 0.52 -41.42
CA ILE A 830 -65.73 -0.02 -42.34
C ILE A 830 -66.98 -0.45 -41.56
N ALA A 831 -66.83 -1.09 -40.40
CA ALA A 831 -67.94 -1.51 -39.56
C ALA A 831 -68.76 -0.31 -39.03
N ASN A 832 -68.13 0.80 -38.66
CA ASN A 832 -68.79 2.03 -38.21
C ASN A 832 -69.41 2.86 -39.37
N ALA A 833 -69.06 2.55 -40.62
CA ALA A 833 -69.67 3.14 -41.81
C ALA A 833 -70.97 2.42 -42.21
N VAL A 834 -71.17 1.19 -41.75
CA VAL A 834 -72.44 0.47 -41.88
C VAL A 834 -73.49 1.16 -40.99
N PRO A 835 -74.72 1.38 -41.46
CA PRO A 835 -75.77 1.95 -40.61
C PRO A 835 -75.93 1.14 -39.32
N ASN A 836 -75.94 1.80 -38.17
CA ASN A 836 -76.12 1.18 -36.85
C ASN A 836 -77.49 1.51 -36.22
N VAL A 837 -78.29 2.37 -36.87
CA VAL A 837 -79.68 2.67 -36.50
C VAL A 837 -80.61 2.21 -37.62
N PHE A 838 -81.57 1.33 -37.28
CA PHE A 838 -82.56 0.76 -38.21
C PHE A 838 -83.99 0.95 -37.66
N GLY A 839 -84.99 1.12 -38.54
CA GLY A 839 -86.40 1.24 -38.16
C GLY A 839 -87.09 2.48 -38.77
N LEU A 840 -87.82 3.27 -37.97
CA LEU A 840 -88.47 4.53 -38.41
C LEU A 840 -87.45 5.63 -38.79
N ALA A 841 -86.20 5.49 -38.33
CA ALA A 841 -85.03 6.20 -38.84
C ALA A 841 -84.01 5.15 -39.30
N ASN A 842 -83.52 5.28 -40.53
CA ASN A 842 -82.42 4.46 -41.07
C ASN A 842 -81.20 5.36 -41.26
N GLY A 843 -80.11 5.08 -40.54
CA GLY A 843 -78.90 5.90 -40.58
C GLY A 843 -77.93 5.62 -39.43
N GLY A 844 -77.26 6.67 -38.95
CA GLY A 844 -76.26 6.57 -37.88
C GLY A 844 -74.83 6.23 -38.34
N SER A 845 -74.64 5.99 -39.65
CA SER A 845 -73.32 5.79 -40.26
C SER A 845 -72.40 6.99 -40.06
N GLU A 846 -71.21 6.74 -39.52
CA GLU A 846 -70.15 7.75 -39.47
C GLU A 846 -69.41 7.79 -40.82
N TRP A 847 -69.85 8.64 -41.75
CA TRP A 847 -69.26 8.72 -43.10
C TRP A 847 -67.79 9.15 -43.13
N GLY A 848 -67.31 9.79 -42.06
CA GLY A 848 -65.90 10.08 -41.84
C GLY A 848 -65.08 8.89 -41.31
N ALA A 849 -65.71 7.84 -40.78
CA ALA A 849 -65.03 6.71 -40.15
C ALA A 849 -64.09 5.92 -41.09
N PRO A 850 -64.40 5.70 -42.39
CA PRO A 850 -63.43 5.12 -43.31
C PRO A 850 -62.20 6.00 -43.54
N LEU A 851 -62.35 7.33 -43.55
CA LEU A 851 -61.24 8.28 -43.68
C LEU A 851 -60.43 8.39 -42.39
N ILE A 852 -61.08 8.39 -41.23
CA ILE A 852 -60.44 8.35 -39.90
C ILE A 852 -59.68 7.03 -39.72
N GLY A 853 -60.30 5.88 -40.05
CA GLY A 853 -59.66 4.57 -40.02
C GLY A 853 -58.48 4.46 -40.98
N SER A 854 -58.57 5.07 -42.18
CA SER A 854 -57.45 5.16 -43.14
C SER A 854 -56.34 6.10 -42.65
N GLY A 855 -56.69 7.22 -42.02
CA GLY A 855 -55.74 8.17 -41.41
C GLY A 855 -55.00 7.56 -40.22
N GLN A 856 -55.72 6.87 -39.33
CA GLN A 856 -55.14 6.10 -38.22
C GLN A 856 -54.28 4.93 -38.72
N ALA A 857 -54.72 4.21 -39.76
CA ALA A 857 -53.91 3.19 -40.43
C ALA A 857 -52.62 3.77 -41.03
N THR A 858 -52.69 4.98 -41.60
CA THR A 858 -51.51 5.71 -42.10
C THR A 858 -50.57 6.13 -40.97
N GLN A 859 -51.11 6.58 -39.83
CA GLN A 859 -50.32 6.93 -38.64
C GLN A 859 -49.65 5.70 -38.02
N VAL A 860 -50.34 4.55 -37.95
CA VAL A 860 -49.77 3.26 -37.55
C VAL A 860 -48.69 2.81 -38.55
N GLY A 861 -48.93 2.96 -39.85
CA GLY A 861 -47.95 2.69 -40.90
C GLY A 861 -46.68 3.55 -40.77
N ALA A 862 -46.83 4.85 -40.47
CA ALA A 862 -45.72 5.73 -40.16
C ALA A 862 -44.98 5.30 -38.87
N GLY A 863 -45.71 4.88 -37.83
CA GLY A 863 -45.12 4.34 -36.60
C GLY A 863 -44.36 3.03 -36.82
N ILE A 864 -44.81 2.15 -37.72
CA ILE A 864 -44.09 0.93 -38.13
C ILE A 864 -42.79 1.29 -38.86
N GLN A 865 -42.81 2.29 -39.74
CA GLN A 865 -41.61 2.77 -40.42
C GLN A 865 -40.61 3.38 -39.42
N ASP A 866 -41.09 4.16 -38.45
CA ASP A 866 -40.24 4.74 -37.39
C ASP A 866 -39.65 3.65 -36.47
N GLN A 867 -40.44 2.64 -36.07
CA GLN A 867 -39.93 1.49 -35.31
C GLN A 867 -38.89 0.68 -36.10
N SER A 868 -39.13 0.45 -37.40
CA SER A 868 -38.16 -0.21 -38.29
C SER A 868 -36.87 0.61 -38.40
N ALA A 869 -36.97 1.93 -38.55
CA ALA A 869 -35.82 2.83 -38.57
C ALA A 869 -35.03 2.76 -37.25
N GLY A 870 -35.73 2.75 -36.10
CA GLY A 870 -35.11 2.57 -34.78
C GLY A 870 -34.42 1.21 -34.60
N ILE A 871 -34.98 0.11 -35.13
CA ILE A 871 -34.31 -1.20 -35.12
C ILE A 871 -33.04 -1.15 -35.97
N SER A 872 -33.10 -0.55 -37.17
CA SER A 872 -31.94 -0.39 -38.04
C SER A 872 -30.86 0.48 -37.41
N GLU A 873 -31.23 1.59 -36.74
CA GLU A 873 -30.30 2.47 -36.05
C GLU A 873 -29.59 1.76 -34.90
N VAL A 874 -30.34 1.06 -34.04
CA VAL A 874 -29.77 0.27 -32.93
C VAL A 874 -28.85 -0.83 -33.45
N THR A 875 -29.26 -1.55 -34.50
CA THR A 875 -28.45 -2.61 -35.12
C THR A 875 -27.15 -2.04 -35.73
N ALA A 876 -27.23 -0.91 -36.43
CA ALA A 876 -26.06 -0.22 -36.97
C ALA A 876 -25.15 0.32 -35.85
N GLY A 877 -25.72 0.73 -34.71
CA GLY A 877 -24.95 1.07 -33.51
C GLY A 877 -24.15 -0.12 -32.98
N TYR A 878 -24.76 -1.31 -32.91
CA TYR A 878 -24.06 -2.53 -32.49
C TYR A 878 -22.96 -2.95 -33.45
N GLN A 879 -23.19 -2.82 -34.76
CA GLN A 879 -22.17 -3.07 -35.78
C GLN A 879 -20.98 -2.12 -35.63
N ARG A 880 -21.23 -0.81 -35.51
CA ARG A 880 -20.16 0.19 -35.29
C ARG A 880 -19.37 -0.07 -34.01
N ARG A 881 -20.04 -0.48 -32.93
CA ARG A 881 -19.39 -0.89 -31.69
C ARG A 881 -18.50 -2.13 -31.90
N GLN A 882 -18.95 -3.12 -32.66
CA GLN A 882 -18.15 -4.30 -32.97
C GLN A 882 -16.93 -3.95 -33.85
N GLU A 883 -17.07 -3.03 -34.80
CA GLU A 883 -15.96 -2.48 -35.58
C GLU A 883 -14.95 -1.76 -34.70
N GLU A 884 -15.42 -0.97 -33.73
CA GLU A 884 -14.55 -0.28 -32.78
C GLU A 884 -13.82 -1.26 -31.85
N TRP A 885 -14.49 -2.31 -31.38
CA TRP A 885 -13.84 -3.40 -30.65
C TRP A 885 -12.80 -4.12 -31.50
N ALA A 886 -13.08 -4.38 -32.78
CA ALA A 886 -12.12 -4.98 -33.71
C ALA A 886 -10.88 -4.09 -33.87
N LEU A 887 -11.07 -2.78 -34.03
CA LEU A 887 -9.96 -1.83 -34.07
C LEU A 887 -9.13 -1.85 -32.77
N GLN A 888 -9.78 -1.85 -31.60
CA GLN A 888 -9.07 -1.88 -30.32
C GLN A 888 -8.30 -3.20 -30.10
N ARG A 889 -8.86 -4.33 -30.53
CA ARG A 889 -8.15 -5.62 -30.56
C ARG A 889 -6.92 -5.53 -31.44
N ASP A 890 -7.06 -5.00 -32.66
CA ASP A 890 -5.97 -4.92 -33.63
C ASP A 890 -4.88 -3.93 -33.18
N ILE A 891 -5.24 -2.83 -32.50
CA ILE A 891 -4.28 -1.94 -31.84
C ILE A 891 -3.50 -2.68 -30.76
N ALA A 892 -4.18 -3.45 -29.90
CA ALA A 892 -3.53 -4.23 -28.86
C ALA A 892 -2.61 -5.32 -29.46
N ASP A 893 -3.00 -5.95 -30.57
CA ASP A 893 -2.18 -6.93 -31.29
C ASP A 893 -0.88 -6.32 -31.85
N ASN A 894 -1.00 -5.11 -32.43
CA ASN A 894 0.16 -4.35 -32.90
C ASN A 894 1.06 -3.90 -31.72
N GLU A 895 0.48 -3.51 -30.59
CA GLU A 895 1.21 -3.15 -29.38
C GLU A 895 1.99 -4.34 -28.80
N ILE A 896 1.39 -5.54 -28.78
CA ILE A 896 2.08 -6.79 -28.40
C ILE A 896 3.27 -7.03 -29.33
N THR A 897 3.06 -6.92 -30.64
CA THR A 897 4.13 -7.11 -31.64
C THR A 897 5.28 -6.11 -31.44
N GLN A 898 4.95 -4.84 -31.17
CA GLN A 898 5.94 -3.80 -30.88
C GLN A 898 6.71 -4.09 -29.59
N LEU A 899 6.02 -4.49 -28.52
CA LEU A 899 6.63 -4.82 -27.24
C LEU A 899 7.50 -6.08 -27.34
N ASP A 900 7.09 -7.08 -28.09
CA ASP A 900 7.90 -8.29 -28.35
C ASP A 900 9.22 -7.92 -29.07
N ALA A 901 9.19 -7.01 -30.05
CA ALA A 901 10.40 -6.51 -30.69
C ALA A 901 11.30 -5.71 -29.73
N GLN A 902 10.73 -4.89 -28.84
CA GLN A 902 11.49 -4.17 -27.81
C GLN A 902 12.11 -5.11 -26.77
N ILE A 903 11.37 -6.13 -26.34
CA ILE A 903 11.85 -7.18 -25.44
C ILE A 903 13.04 -7.90 -26.07
N GLN A 904 12.94 -8.28 -27.35
CA GLN A 904 14.03 -8.92 -28.08
C GLN A 904 15.27 -8.02 -28.13
N SER A 905 15.11 -6.74 -28.49
CA SER A 905 16.22 -5.78 -28.50
C SER A 905 16.88 -5.61 -27.12
N LEU A 906 16.07 -5.58 -26.05
CA LEU A 906 16.59 -5.47 -24.69
C LEU A 906 17.32 -6.74 -24.24
N GLN A 907 16.86 -7.92 -24.66
CA GLN A 907 17.57 -9.19 -24.42
C GLN A 907 18.95 -9.20 -25.10
N GLU A 908 19.07 -8.63 -26.30
CA GLU A 908 20.37 -8.43 -26.96
C GLU A 908 21.28 -7.47 -26.18
N GLN A 909 20.73 -6.38 -25.63
CA GLN A 909 21.48 -5.46 -24.77
C GLN A 909 21.96 -6.13 -23.47
N ILE A 910 21.12 -6.96 -22.84
CA ILE A 910 21.48 -7.80 -21.69
C ILE A 910 22.66 -8.71 -22.05
N THR A 911 22.58 -9.38 -23.21
CA THR A 911 23.66 -10.25 -23.70
C THR A 911 24.95 -9.45 -23.93
N MET A 912 24.86 -8.22 -24.46
CA MET A 912 26.01 -7.35 -24.64
C MET A 912 26.62 -6.92 -23.30
N ALA A 913 25.79 -6.54 -22.32
CA ALA A 913 26.25 -6.16 -20.98
C ALA A 913 26.95 -7.33 -20.28
N GLN A 914 26.46 -8.56 -20.45
CA GLN A 914 27.14 -9.76 -19.95
C GLN A 914 28.52 -9.95 -20.58
N LYS A 915 28.65 -9.78 -21.91
CA LYS A 915 29.96 -9.82 -22.58
C LYS A 915 30.90 -8.74 -22.07
N GLN A 916 30.39 -7.54 -21.79
CA GLN A 916 31.18 -6.44 -21.24
C GLN A 916 31.70 -6.75 -19.83
N ILE A 917 30.89 -7.41 -18.98
CA ILE A 917 31.31 -7.91 -17.67
C ILE A 917 32.44 -8.93 -17.83
N THR A 918 32.29 -9.91 -18.72
CA THR A 918 33.35 -10.90 -19.00
C THR A 918 34.64 -10.24 -19.48
N LEU A 919 34.55 -9.19 -20.32
CA LEU A 919 35.72 -8.41 -20.72
C LEU A 919 36.37 -7.71 -19.52
N SER A 920 35.57 -7.07 -18.65
CA SER A 920 36.08 -6.41 -17.43
C SER A 920 36.72 -7.41 -16.46
N GLU A 921 36.16 -8.60 -16.29
CA GLU A 921 36.76 -9.69 -15.50
C GLU A 921 38.10 -10.14 -16.09
N THR A 922 38.19 -10.20 -17.43
CA THR A 922 39.45 -10.52 -18.12
C THR A 922 40.49 -9.42 -17.92
N GLU A 923 40.10 -8.14 -17.99
CA GLU A 923 40.97 -7.01 -17.67
C GLU A 923 41.46 -7.03 -16.22
N GLN A 924 40.58 -7.36 -15.26
CA GLN A 924 40.96 -7.58 -13.86
C GLN A 924 41.96 -8.73 -13.71
N ALA A 925 41.71 -9.87 -14.37
CA ALA A 925 42.62 -11.01 -14.32
C ALA A 925 44.00 -10.67 -14.93
N ASN A 926 44.03 -9.91 -16.03
CA ASN A 926 45.28 -9.43 -16.62
C ASN A 926 46.02 -8.47 -15.68
N ALA A 927 45.32 -7.52 -15.06
CA ALA A 927 45.91 -6.62 -14.07
C ALA A 927 46.43 -7.38 -12.83
N GLN A 928 45.73 -8.42 -12.39
CA GLN A 928 46.18 -9.34 -11.34
C GLN A 928 47.45 -10.08 -11.75
N ALA A 929 47.52 -10.62 -12.97
CA ALA A 929 48.72 -11.28 -13.46
C ALA A 929 49.93 -10.33 -13.51
N ILE A 930 49.73 -9.07 -13.88
CA ILE A 930 50.78 -8.04 -13.84
C ILE A 930 51.20 -7.76 -12.41
N TYR A 931 50.25 -7.60 -11.48
CA TYR A 931 50.55 -7.39 -10.06
C TYR A 931 51.32 -8.58 -9.45
N ASP A 932 50.91 -9.80 -9.76
CA ASP A 932 51.57 -11.03 -9.30
C ASP A 932 53.00 -11.10 -9.87
N LEU A 933 53.20 -10.77 -11.15
CA LEU A 933 54.54 -10.67 -11.72
C LEU A 933 55.40 -9.62 -11.00
N GLN A 934 54.83 -8.44 -10.72
CA GLN A 934 55.54 -7.35 -10.04
C GLN A 934 55.93 -7.70 -8.59
N THR A 935 55.10 -8.47 -7.90
CA THR A 935 55.37 -8.91 -6.52
C THR A 935 56.29 -10.12 -6.42
N THR A 936 56.29 -11.00 -7.43
CA THR A 936 57.06 -12.26 -7.40
C THR A 936 58.39 -12.20 -8.16
N ARG A 937 58.59 -11.24 -9.07
CA ARG A 937 59.84 -11.12 -9.81
C ARG A 937 61.04 -10.86 -8.89
N PHE A 938 62.19 -11.42 -9.26
CA PHE A 938 63.41 -11.31 -8.47
C PHE A 938 63.85 -9.85 -8.26
N THR A 939 63.81 -9.02 -9.31
CA THR A 939 64.14 -7.58 -9.24
C THR A 939 62.94 -6.74 -8.78
N GLY A 940 62.20 -7.22 -7.78
CA GLY A 940 61.06 -6.52 -7.20
C GLY A 940 61.46 -5.60 -6.05
N GLN A 941 60.48 -4.90 -5.47
CA GLN A 941 60.70 -3.96 -4.37
C GLN A 941 61.45 -4.59 -3.18
N ALA A 942 61.21 -5.87 -2.87
CA ALA A 942 61.88 -6.56 -1.77
C ALA A 942 63.40 -6.66 -1.94
N LEU A 943 63.89 -6.90 -3.18
CA LEU A 943 65.31 -6.93 -3.47
C LEU A 943 65.94 -5.55 -3.28
N TYR A 944 65.33 -4.50 -3.84
CA TYR A 944 65.86 -3.13 -3.72
C TYR A 944 65.78 -2.61 -2.27
N ASN A 945 64.75 -2.97 -1.50
CA ASN A 945 64.69 -2.69 -0.06
C ASN A 945 65.90 -3.32 0.67
N TRP A 946 66.19 -4.59 0.40
CA TRP A 946 67.32 -5.29 1.01
C TRP A 946 68.66 -4.70 0.54
N MET A 947 68.82 -4.46 -0.76
CA MET A 947 70.03 -3.87 -1.34
C MET A 947 70.31 -2.48 -0.77
N ALA A 948 69.29 -1.61 -0.68
CA ALA A 948 69.42 -0.27 -0.10
C ALA A 948 69.88 -0.36 1.36
N GLY A 949 69.25 -1.22 2.17
CA GLY A 949 69.67 -1.45 3.56
C GLY A 949 71.10 -1.98 3.67
N ARG A 950 71.49 -2.93 2.82
CA ARG A 950 72.84 -3.52 2.83
C ARG A 950 73.91 -2.55 2.33
N LEU A 951 73.66 -1.83 1.24
CA LEU A 951 74.57 -0.84 0.66
C LEU A 951 74.72 0.36 1.58
N SER A 952 73.66 0.83 2.24
CA SER A 952 73.73 1.92 3.21
C SER A 952 74.65 1.57 4.38
N ALA A 953 74.52 0.35 4.93
CA ALA A 953 75.40 -0.13 5.99
C ALA A 953 76.87 -0.24 5.54
N LEU A 954 77.12 -0.79 4.36
CA LEU A 954 78.47 -0.91 3.80
C LEU A 954 79.08 0.46 3.48
N TYR A 955 78.29 1.40 2.96
CA TYR A 955 78.72 2.75 2.64
C TYR A 955 79.19 3.51 3.88
N TYR A 956 78.44 3.41 4.99
CA TYR A 956 78.86 3.99 6.26
C TYR A 956 80.16 3.36 6.80
N GLN A 957 80.28 2.03 6.77
CA GLN A 957 81.50 1.33 7.20
C GLN A 957 82.73 1.75 6.36
N MET A 958 82.54 1.92 5.05
CA MET A 958 83.60 2.40 4.15
C MET A 958 84.00 3.84 4.49
N TYR A 959 83.03 4.71 4.78
CA TYR A 959 83.29 6.08 5.23
C TYR A 959 84.15 6.11 6.50
N ASP A 960 83.75 5.33 7.50
CA ASP A 960 84.44 5.22 8.79
C ASP A 960 85.90 4.70 8.64
N SER A 961 86.15 3.81 7.67
CA SER A 961 87.50 3.30 7.38
C SER A 961 88.38 4.26 6.56
N THR A 962 87.76 5.12 5.74
CA THR A 962 88.47 6.00 4.80
C THR A 962 88.91 7.30 5.46
N LEU A 963 88.10 7.83 6.38
CA LEU A 963 88.40 9.07 7.09
C LEU A 963 89.76 9.00 7.84
N PRO A 964 90.11 7.94 8.60
CA PRO A 964 91.42 7.82 9.25
C PRO A 964 92.62 7.87 8.29
N ILE A 965 92.50 7.29 7.09
CA ILE A 965 93.57 7.31 6.08
C ILE A 965 93.79 8.73 5.55
N CYS A 966 92.71 9.49 5.36
CA CYS A 966 92.78 10.90 5.00
C CYS A 966 93.46 11.73 6.10
N LEU A 967 93.15 11.44 7.37
CA LEU A 967 93.79 12.08 8.52
C LEU A 967 95.27 11.71 8.66
N GLN A 968 95.69 10.49 8.30
CA GLN A 968 97.11 10.09 8.28
C GLN A 968 97.90 10.81 7.18
N ALA A 969 97.31 11.00 6.00
CA ALA A 969 97.91 11.81 4.95
C ALA A 969 98.14 13.26 5.42
N LYS A 970 97.17 13.86 6.11
CA LYS A 970 97.34 15.15 6.77
C LYS A 970 98.50 15.14 7.77
N ALA A 971 98.60 14.12 8.62
CA ALA A 971 99.64 14.03 9.64
C ALA A 971 101.06 13.89 9.05
N ALA A 972 101.25 13.14 7.96
CA ALA A 972 102.54 13.02 7.28
C ALA A 972 102.98 14.33 6.60
N LEU A 973 102.02 15.09 6.06
CA LEU A 973 102.29 16.43 5.53
C LEU A 973 102.82 17.37 6.62
N VAL A 974 102.20 17.32 7.80
CA VAL A 974 102.62 18.09 8.97
C VAL A 974 104.04 17.71 9.40
N GLN A 975 104.40 16.42 9.35
CA GLN A 975 105.77 15.99 9.67
C GLN A 975 106.81 16.47 8.64
N GLU A 976 106.45 16.53 7.36
CA GLU A 976 107.35 17.03 6.30
C GLU A 976 107.54 18.55 6.33
N LEU A 977 106.48 19.31 6.62
CA LEU A 977 106.44 20.77 6.40
C LEU A 977 106.27 21.61 7.68
N GLY A 978 105.75 21.05 8.77
CA GLY A 978 105.35 21.79 9.98
C GLY A 978 103.83 22.00 10.10
N GLU A 979 103.36 22.39 11.30
CA GLU A 979 101.94 22.33 11.70
C GLU A 979 101.01 23.41 11.08
N LYS A 980 101.51 24.61 10.75
CA LYS A 980 100.65 25.82 10.71
C LYS A 980 99.59 25.91 9.60
N ASP A 981 99.70 25.22 8.47
CA ASP A 981 98.82 25.46 7.31
C ASP A 981 97.73 24.38 7.09
N SER A 982 97.73 23.29 7.85
CA SER A 982 96.80 22.16 7.64
C SER A 982 95.64 22.07 8.65
N ASP A 983 95.61 22.96 9.67
CA ASP A 983 94.72 22.86 10.83
C ASP A 983 93.22 23.00 10.52
N SER A 984 92.86 23.79 9.51
CA SER A 984 91.45 24.04 9.13
C SER A 984 90.82 22.94 8.26
N LEU A 985 91.59 21.96 7.81
CA LEU A 985 91.11 20.87 6.95
C LEU A 985 90.55 19.69 7.78
N PHE A 986 89.49 19.05 7.26
CA PHE A 986 88.75 17.93 7.88
C PHE A 986 87.95 18.25 9.16
N GLN A 987 87.44 19.48 9.33
CA GLN A 987 86.71 19.89 10.55
C GLN A 987 85.19 19.65 10.52
N VAL A 988 84.55 19.57 9.35
CA VAL A 988 83.10 19.38 9.21
C VAL A 988 82.82 17.93 8.80
N PRO A 989 81.87 17.22 9.45
CA PRO A 989 81.49 15.88 9.03
C PRO A 989 80.83 15.96 7.65
N VAL A 990 81.45 15.30 6.68
CA VAL A 990 80.92 15.22 5.30
C VAL A 990 79.78 14.20 5.17
N TRP A 991 79.49 13.44 6.23
CA TRP A 991 78.38 12.50 6.32
C TRP A 991 77.11 13.15 6.89
N ASN A 992 75.97 12.98 6.22
CA ASN A 992 74.67 13.49 6.65
C ASN A 992 73.59 12.40 6.68
N ASP A 993 73.09 12.06 7.87
CA ASP A 993 72.09 11.00 8.08
C ASP A 993 70.76 11.26 7.36
N LEU A 994 70.33 12.53 7.22
CA LEU A 994 69.09 12.90 6.54
C LEU A 994 69.08 12.45 5.09
N TRP A 995 70.27 12.45 4.47
CA TRP A 995 70.48 12.09 3.07
C TRP A 995 71.24 10.75 2.96
N GLN A 996 71.17 9.91 3.99
CA GLN A 996 71.84 8.60 4.08
C GLN A 996 73.35 8.64 3.75
N GLY A 997 73.99 9.76 4.07
CA GLY A 997 75.42 9.97 3.88
C GLY A 997 75.86 10.26 2.45
N LEU A 998 74.94 10.36 1.48
CA LEU A 998 75.29 10.61 0.08
C LEU A 998 76.17 11.87 -0.06
N LEU A 999 77.11 11.84 -1.00
CA LEU A 999 78.15 12.85 -1.25
C LEU A 999 79.30 12.93 -0.23
N ALA A 1000 79.39 12.01 0.73
CA ALA A 1000 80.51 12.00 1.68
C ALA A 1000 81.89 11.78 1.00
N GLY A 1001 81.93 11.01 -0.10
CA GLY A 1001 83.16 10.74 -0.86
C GLY A 1001 83.68 11.98 -1.58
N GLU A 1002 82.78 12.70 -2.26
CA GLU A 1002 83.07 13.98 -2.91
C GLU A 1002 83.56 15.02 -1.90
N GLY A 1003 82.96 15.04 -0.69
CA GLY A 1003 83.42 15.86 0.43
C GLY A 1003 84.86 15.56 0.86
N LEU A 1004 85.21 14.30 1.11
CA LEU A 1004 86.59 13.92 1.48
C LEU A 1004 87.60 14.16 0.37
N SER A 1005 87.20 13.97 -0.89
CA SER A 1005 88.06 14.19 -2.06
C SER A 1005 88.50 15.65 -2.15
N SER A 1006 87.55 16.57 -1.90
CA SER A 1006 87.83 18.01 -1.85
C SER A 1006 88.85 18.36 -0.76
N GLU A 1007 88.72 17.76 0.43
CA GLU A 1007 89.66 18.00 1.54
C GLU A 1007 91.07 17.45 1.24
N LEU A 1008 91.19 16.29 0.59
CA LEU A 1008 92.48 15.74 0.15
C LEU A 1008 93.16 16.63 -0.91
N GLN A 1009 92.39 17.16 -1.87
CA GLN A 1009 92.94 18.04 -2.89
C GLN A 1009 93.52 19.34 -2.31
N LYS A 1010 92.95 19.84 -1.20
CA LYS A 1010 93.50 20.98 -0.46
C LYS A 1010 94.85 20.64 0.19
N LEU A 1011 95.05 19.41 0.70
CA LEU A 1011 96.35 18.97 1.21
C LEU A 1011 97.42 18.97 0.12
N ASP A 1012 97.08 18.53 -1.09
CA ASP A 1012 98.02 18.51 -2.22
C ASP A 1012 98.47 19.89 -2.64
N ALA A 1013 97.55 20.85 -2.63
CA ALA A 1013 97.88 22.24 -2.91
C ALA A 1013 98.92 22.79 -1.91
N ILE A 1014 98.80 22.42 -0.63
CA ILE A 1014 99.75 22.81 0.41
C ILE A 1014 101.12 22.16 0.15
N TRP A 1015 101.16 20.85 -0.13
CA TRP A 1015 102.40 20.14 -0.37
C TRP A 1015 103.16 20.67 -1.59
N LEU A 1016 102.48 20.88 -2.71
CA LEU A 1016 103.09 21.41 -3.94
C LEU A 1016 103.64 22.83 -3.77
N ALA A 1017 103.00 23.66 -2.96
CA ALA A 1017 103.43 25.04 -2.74
C ALA A 1017 104.72 25.16 -1.91
N ARG A 1018 105.00 24.21 -1.01
CA ARG A 1018 106.09 24.32 -0.02
C ARG A 1018 107.10 23.18 -0.01
N GLY A 1019 106.78 22.01 -0.54
CA GLY A 1019 107.61 20.80 -0.42
C GLY A 1019 108.99 20.86 -1.09
N GLY A 1020 109.18 21.75 -2.07
CA GLY A 1020 110.44 21.90 -2.80
C GLY A 1020 111.37 23.01 -2.31
N ILE A 1021 111.02 23.77 -1.26
CA ILE A 1021 111.71 25.02 -0.88
C ILE A 1021 112.56 24.79 0.38
N GLY A 1022 113.89 24.77 0.23
CA GLY A 1022 114.83 24.71 1.35
C GLY A 1022 116.28 24.68 0.88
N LEU A 1023 117.20 25.18 1.71
CA LEU A 1023 118.64 25.09 1.47
C LEU A 1023 119.20 23.85 2.16
N GLU A 1024 119.82 22.96 1.41
CA GLU A 1024 120.50 21.79 1.96
C GLU A 1024 121.94 22.16 2.35
N ALA A 1025 122.31 21.89 3.59
CA ALA A 1025 123.62 22.24 4.13
C ALA A 1025 124.24 21.03 4.85
N ILE A 1026 125.57 20.93 4.76
CA ILE A 1026 126.36 19.93 5.48
C ILE A 1026 127.31 20.67 6.41
N ARG A 1027 127.29 20.32 7.70
CA ARG A 1027 128.28 20.73 8.68
C ARG A 1027 129.09 19.50 9.07
N THR A 1028 130.35 19.47 8.66
CA THR A 1028 131.32 18.51 9.16
C THR A 1028 131.98 19.08 10.41
N VAL A 1029 131.98 18.31 11.47
CA VAL A 1029 132.39 18.71 12.81
C VAL A 1029 133.49 17.76 13.27
N SER A 1030 134.68 18.28 13.50
CA SER A 1030 135.79 17.55 14.11
C SER A 1030 135.77 17.79 15.62
N LEU A 1031 135.69 16.73 16.41
CA LEU A 1031 135.68 16.84 17.87
C LEU A 1031 137.04 17.30 18.40
N ASP A 1032 138.16 16.95 17.76
CA ASP A 1032 139.51 17.42 18.11
C ASP A 1032 139.61 18.95 18.03
N THR A 1033 139.15 19.53 16.91
CA THR A 1033 139.16 20.99 16.73
C THR A 1033 138.25 21.73 17.71
N LEU A 1034 137.13 21.12 18.11
CA LEU A 1034 136.22 21.69 19.10
C LEU A 1034 136.78 21.61 20.52
N PHE A 1035 137.46 20.52 20.88
CA PHE A 1035 137.98 20.30 22.23
C PHE A 1035 139.06 21.34 22.62
N GLY A 1036 139.93 21.71 21.68
CA GLY A 1036 140.80 22.91 21.75
C GLY A 1036 141.93 22.92 22.80
N THR A 1037 142.05 21.91 23.67
CA THR A 1037 143.06 21.82 24.73
C THR A 1037 143.83 20.49 24.69
N GLY A 1038 145.06 20.50 24.19
CA GLY A 1038 145.81 19.27 23.85
C GLY A 1038 145.27 18.61 22.58
N THR A 1039 145.84 17.47 22.16
CA THR A 1039 145.27 16.68 21.06
C THR A 1039 144.16 15.75 21.57
N LEU A 1040 143.12 15.49 20.78
CA LEU A 1040 142.02 14.59 21.14
C LEU A 1040 142.54 13.20 21.43
N SER A 1041 143.50 12.70 20.65
CA SER A 1041 144.16 11.42 20.90
C SER A 1041 144.82 11.36 22.28
N GLU A 1042 145.52 12.42 22.73
CA GLU A 1042 146.08 12.48 24.09
C GLU A 1042 145.00 12.45 25.16
N ASN A 1043 143.91 13.19 24.96
CA ASN A 1043 142.81 13.26 25.92
C ASN A 1043 141.99 11.96 25.96
N ILE A 1044 141.79 11.31 24.81
CA ILE A 1044 141.20 9.96 24.72
C ILE A 1044 142.09 9.00 25.48
N ASN A 1045 143.40 9.01 25.25
CA ASN A 1045 144.33 8.13 25.97
C ASN A 1045 144.37 8.40 27.48
N LYS A 1046 144.21 9.65 27.94
CA LYS A 1046 144.03 9.98 29.36
C LYS A 1046 142.75 9.35 29.92
N VAL A 1047 141.62 9.52 29.23
CA VAL A 1047 140.33 8.94 29.62
C VAL A 1047 140.39 7.42 29.65
N LEU A 1048 141.03 6.80 28.66
CA LEU A 1048 141.27 5.36 28.56
C LEU A 1048 142.18 4.84 29.69
N ASN A 1049 143.11 5.65 30.18
CA ASN A 1049 143.95 5.33 31.34
C ASN A 1049 143.29 5.63 32.70
N GLY A 1050 142.03 6.09 32.71
CA GLY A 1050 141.25 6.35 33.91
C GLY A 1050 141.40 7.77 34.48
N GLU A 1051 142.03 8.68 33.74
CA GLU A 1051 142.14 10.10 34.11
C GLU A 1051 140.88 10.88 33.69
N LYS A 1052 140.46 11.84 34.51
CA LYS A 1052 139.34 12.74 34.16
C LYS A 1052 139.83 13.91 33.33
N VAL A 1053 139.30 14.05 32.11
CA VAL A 1053 139.51 15.22 31.25
C VAL A 1053 138.30 16.16 31.41
N PRO A 1054 138.51 17.45 31.72
CA PRO A 1054 137.41 18.41 31.83
C PRO A 1054 136.74 18.63 30.47
N GLU A 1055 135.43 18.84 30.48
CA GLU A 1055 134.66 19.22 29.29
C GLU A 1055 135.23 20.50 28.68
N SER A 1056 135.38 20.50 27.35
CA SER A 1056 135.86 21.65 26.61
C SER A 1056 135.18 21.70 25.24
N GLY A 1057 134.76 22.90 24.82
CA GLY A 1057 134.15 23.13 23.50
C GLY A 1057 132.83 22.39 23.23
N GLY A 1058 132.05 22.05 24.27
CA GLY A 1058 130.79 21.31 24.13
C GLY A 1058 130.95 19.81 23.86
N VAL A 1059 132.18 19.31 24.03
CA VAL A 1059 132.53 17.91 23.86
C VAL A 1059 132.90 17.34 25.22
N THR A 1060 132.25 16.24 25.60
CA THR A 1060 132.60 15.48 26.82
C THR A 1060 133.08 14.10 26.40
N LEU A 1061 134.24 13.71 26.91
CA LEU A 1061 134.83 12.40 26.74
C LEU A 1061 134.80 11.66 28.06
N THR A 1062 134.17 10.50 28.10
CA THR A 1062 134.15 9.66 29.30
C THR A 1062 134.35 8.20 28.94
N LEU A 1063 134.99 7.46 29.84
CA LEU A 1063 134.96 6.00 29.85
C LEU A 1063 134.08 5.60 31.03
N THR A 1064 132.91 5.05 30.74
CA THR A 1064 131.99 4.55 31.77
C THR A 1064 131.94 3.04 31.65
N GLY A 1065 132.60 2.34 32.58
CA GLY A 1065 132.84 0.90 32.46
C GLY A 1065 133.79 0.62 31.30
N ASP A 1066 133.33 -0.11 30.30
CA ASP A 1066 134.02 -0.44 29.06
C ASP A 1066 133.52 0.38 27.85
N ILE A 1067 132.58 1.32 28.04
CA ILE A 1067 132.03 2.12 26.94
C ILE A 1067 132.72 3.47 26.91
N PHE A 1068 133.39 3.75 25.79
CA PHE A 1068 133.89 5.08 25.49
C PHE A 1068 132.76 5.92 24.91
N GLN A 1069 132.44 7.02 25.55
CA GLN A 1069 131.41 7.94 25.13
C GLN A 1069 132.02 9.30 24.77
N ALA A 1070 131.66 9.76 23.58
CA ALA A 1070 131.90 11.13 23.11
C ALA A 1070 130.55 11.81 22.87
N THR A 1071 130.23 12.82 23.68
CA THR A 1071 129.00 13.60 23.51
C THR A 1071 129.30 14.94 22.85
N LEU A 1072 128.45 15.35 21.91
CA LEU A 1072 128.47 16.64 21.25
C LEU A 1072 127.15 17.37 21.51
N ASP A 1073 127.21 18.53 22.16
CA ASP A 1073 126.08 19.45 22.22
C ASP A 1073 125.95 20.23 20.89
N LEU A 1074 124.87 19.98 20.15
CA LEU A 1074 124.64 20.59 18.83
C LEU A 1074 124.46 22.11 18.92
N SER A 1075 124.04 22.65 20.07
CA SER A 1075 123.89 24.09 20.26
C SER A 1075 125.24 24.83 20.18
N GLN A 1076 126.33 24.15 20.52
CA GLN A 1076 127.69 24.69 20.48
C GLN A 1076 128.25 24.81 19.05
N LEU A 1077 127.60 24.18 18.07
CA LEU A 1077 128.01 24.27 16.66
C LEU A 1077 127.72 25.63 16.03
N GLY A 1078 126.90 26.47 16.67
CA GLY A 1078 126.57 27.81 16.19
C GLY A 1078 125.87 27.80 14.82
N LEU A 1079 125.06 26.78 14.53
CA LEU A 1079 124.40 26.61 13.22
C LEU A 1079 123.42 27.74 12.90
N ASP A 1080 122.86 28.41 13.90
CA ASP A 1080 122.00 29.59 13.72
C ASP A 1080 122.76 30.79 13.15
N ASN A 1081 124.05 30.90 13.50
CA ASN A 1081 124.94 31.95 13.01
C ASN A 1081 125.62 31.54 11.67
N SER A 1082 125.46 30.29 11.24
CA SER A 1082 125.98 29.82 9.96
C SER A 1082 125.16 30.42 8.81
N TYR A 1083 125.86 30.82 7.74
CA TYR A 1083 125.27 31.44 6.53
C TYR A 1083 124.54 32.79 6.74
N ASN A 1084 124.68 33.45 7.91
CA ASN A 1084 124.06 34.75 8.24
C ASN A 1084 122.51 34.78 8.13
N LEU A 1085 121.84 33.65 8.32
CA LEU A 1085 120.38 33.55 8.17
C LEU A 1085 119.59 33.74 9.49
N GLY A 1086 120.26 33.99 10.63
CA GLY A 1086 119.64 34.24 11.94
C GLY A 1086 118.67 33.14 12.41
N ASN A 1087 117.86 33.42 13.44
CA ASN A 1087 116.86 32.48 13.97
C ASN A 1087 115.54 32.42 13.16
N GLU A 1088 115.45 33.13 12.03
CA GLU A 1088 114.20 33.27 11.26
C GLU A 1088 113.79 32.00 10.50
N LYS A 1089 114.76 31.17 10.12
CA LYS A 1089 114.53 29.90 9.41
C LYS A 1089 114.71 28.70 10.34
N LYS A 1090 113.93 27.63 10.17
CA LYS A 1090 114.13 26.39 10.92
C LYS A 1090 115.17 25.52 10.23
N ARG A 1091 116.08 24.95 11.02
CA ARG A 1091 117.07 23.98 10.56
C ARG A 1091 116.62 22.61 10.99
N ARG A 1092 116.26 21.76 10.03
CA ARG A 1092 115.79 20.40 10.29
C ARG A 1092 116.84 19.40 9.84
N ILE A 1093 117.19 18.47 10.71
CA ILE A 1093 118.14 17.40 10.42
C ILE A 1093 117.60 16.58 9.23
N LYS A 1094 118.49 16.29 8.28
CA LYS A 1094 118.23 15.41 7.14
C LYS A 1094 118.95 14.08 7.30
N ARG A 1095 120.17 14.12 7.84
CA ARG A 1095 120.98 12.94 8.18
C ARG A 1095 122.06 13.33 9.17
N ILE A 1096 122.40 12.44 10.09
CA ILE A 1096 123.64 12.51 10.85
C ILE A 1096 124.47 11.28 10.49
N ALA A 1097 125.76 11.48 10.23
CA ALA A 1097 126.71 10.39 10.03
C ALA A 1097 128.02 10.65 10.77
N VAL A 1098 128.77 9.60 11.08
CA VAL A 1098 130.02 9.69 11.86
C VAL A 1098 131.16 9.01 11.12
N THR A 1099 132.34 9.63 11.16
CA THR A 1099 133.62 9.13 10.65
C THR A 1099 134.64 9.09 11.79
N LEU A 1100 135.30 7.95 11.95
CA LEU A 1100 136.25 7.63 13.01
C LEU A 1100 137.62 7.35 12.38
N PRO A 1101 138.49 8.37 12.23
CA PRO A 1101 139.82 8.20 11.67
C PRO A 1101 140.75 7.46 12.65
N THR A 1102 140.74 6.13 12.53
CA THR A 1102 141.61 5.17 13.22
C THR A 1102 142.08 4.09 12.24
N LEU A 1103 143.16 3.38 12.58
CA LEU A 1103 143.67 2.24 11.82
C LEU A 1103 142.85 1.00 12.17
N LEU A 1104 141.84 0.70 11.36
CA LEU A 1104 141.12 -0.57 11.44
C LEU A 1104 141.97 -1.70 10.84
N GLY A 1105 142.07 -2.82 11.55
CA GLY A 1105 142.65 -4.05 11.00
C GLY A 1105 141.82 -4.57 9.80
N PRO A 1106 142.42 -5.39 8.93
CA PRO A 1106 141.66 -6.06 7.87
C PRO A 1106 140.46 -6.81 8.46
N TYR A 1107 139.25 -6.49 8.00
CA TYR A 1107 137.98 -7.08 8.47
C TYR A 1107 137.62 -6.81 9.94
N GLN A 1108 138.10 -5.69 10.50
CA GLN A 1108 137.71 -5.23 11.82
C GLN A 1108 136.61 -4.16 11.71
N ASP A 1109 135.44 -4.43 12.29
CA ASP A 1109 134.32 -3.49 12.37
C ASP A 1109 134.37 -2.67 13.67
N ILE A 1110 133.59 -1.59 13.72
CA ILE A 1110 133.38 -0.78 14.92
C ILE A 1110 132.03 -1.14 15.52
N GLU A 1111 131.95 -1.22 16.85
CA GLU A 1111 130.68 -1.40 17.54
C GLU A 1111 130.34 -0.08 18.20
N ALA A 1112 129.45 0.69 17.57
CA ALA A 1112 129.06 1.99 18.10
C ALA A 1112 127.59 2.32 17.87
N THR A 1113 127.06 3.23 18.69
CA THR A 1113 125.71 3.79 18.50
C THR A 1113 125.75 5.30 18.52
N LEU A 1114 124.84 5.88 17.73
CA LEU A 1114 124.54 7.30 17.70
C LEU A 1114 123.15 7.53 18.26
N VAL A 1115 123.06 8.34 19.31
CA VAL A 1115 121.81 8.55 20.06
C VAL A 1115 121.46 10.03 20.12
N MET A 1116 120.19 10.35 19.85
CA MET A 1116 119.61 11.68 20.03
C MET A 1116 118.14 11.59 20.48
N GLY A 1117 117.86 11.96 21.74
CA GLY A 1117 116.53 11.78 22.36
C GLY A 1117 116.10 10.29 22.39
N ALA A 1118 114.87 9.99 21.99
CA ALA A 1118 114.33 8.61 21.94
C ALA A 1118 114.68 7.82 20.65
N GLU A 1119 115.40 8.42 19.70
CA GLU A 1119 115.83 7.74 18.47
C GLU A 1119 117.29 7.28 18.58
N ILE A 1120 117.59 6.12 17.97
CA ILE A 1120 118.89 5.45 18.03
C ILE A 1120 119.28 4.99 16.61
N ALA A 1121 120.54 5.17 16.23
CA ALA A 1121 121.14 4.61 15.02
C ALA A 1121 122.39 3.79 15.38
N ALA A 1122 122.57 2.62 14.78
CA ALA A 1122 123.75 1.77 14.99
C ALA A 1122 124.84 2.09 13.97
N LEU A 1123 126.11 2.08 14.36
CA LEU A 1123 127.25 2.37 13.49
C LEU A 1123 128.18 1.14 13.48
N SER A 1124 128.62 0.73 12.29
CA SER A 1124 129.40 -0.49 12.08
C SER A 1124 130.67 -0.27 11.27
N HIS A 1125 130.65 0.61 10.25
CA HIS A 1125 131.81 0.82 9.38
C HIS A 1125 132.66 2.03 9.76
N GLY A 1126 132.12 2.93 10.58
CA GLY A 1126 132.84 4.06 11.16
C GLY A 1126 133.42 5.07 10.15
N VAL A 1127 133.01 5.04 8.88
CA VAL A 1127 133.44 6.01 7.85
C VAL A 1127 132.21 6.55 7.15
N ASN A 1128 131.75 7.75 7.53
CA ASN A 1128 130.51 8.38 7.07
C ASN A 1128 129.26 7.50 7.30
N ASP A 1129 129.19 6.89 8.48
CA ASP A 1129 128.14 5.94 8.87
C ASP A 1129 126.97 6.66 9.55
N GLY A 1130 125.73 6.46 9.05
CA GLY A 1130 124.51 7.03 9.63
C GLY A 1130 123.50 6.00 10.11
N GLY A 1131 123.89 4.73 10.18
CA GLY A 1131 123.08 3.61 10.68
C GLY A 1131 121.97 3.09 9.77
N ARG A 1132 122.16 3.23 8.46
CA ARG A 1132 121.41 2.49 7.43
C ARG A 1132 122.39 1.71 6.58
N PHE A 1133 122.03 0.47 6.20
CA PHE A 1133 122.83 -0.34 5.28
C PHE A 1133 123.14 0.39 3.95
N VAL A 1134 122.14 1.11 3.43
CA VAL A 1134 122.25 2.00 2.28
C VAL A 1134 121.50 3.29 2.62
N THR A 1135 122.14 4.44 2.46
CA THR A 1135 121.49 5.73 2.64
C THR A 1135 120.83 6.14 1.33
N ASP A 1136 119.50 6.07 1.27
CA ASP A 1136 118.69 6.57 0.14
C ASP A 1136 117.82 7.75 0.60
N PHE A 1137 118.04 8.93 0.00
CA PHE A 1137 117.26 10.12 0.31
C PHE A 1137 115.85 10.10 -0.31
N ASN A 1138 115.61 9.22 -1.29
CA ASN A 1138 114.34 9.05 -1.98
C ASN A 1138 113.42 8.00 -1.33
N ASP A 1139 113.86 7.37 -0.22
CA ASP A 1139 113.02 6.43 0.52
C ASP A 1139 111.70 7.11 0.94
N SER A 1140 110.59 6.40 0.81
CA SER A 1140 109.28 6.87 1.25
C SER A 1140 109.14 6.86 2.77
N ARG A 1141 110.15 6.38 3.50
CA ARG A 1141 110.28 6.47 4.95
C ARG A 1141 111.20 7.62 5.34
N PHE A 1142 110.97 8.18 6.53
CA PHE A 1142 111.91 9.13 7.12
C PHE A 1142 113.22 8.42 7.53
N LEU A 1143 114.36 9.08 7.29
CA LEU A 1143 115.69 8.66 7.78
C LEU A 1143 115.77 8.85 9.31
N PRO A 1144 116.67 8.14 10.01
CA PRO A 1144 116.88 8.36 11.44
C PRO A 1144 117.18 9.83 11.71
N PHE A 1145 116.50 10.40 12.70
CA PHE A 1145 116.60 11.80 13.10
C PHE A 1145 116.07 12.84 12.09
N GLU A 1146 115.53 12.42 10.95
CA GLU A 1146 115.03 13.31 9.90
C GLU A 1146 113.82 14.13 10.40
N GLY A 1147 113.87 15.45 10.23
CA GLY A 1147 112.82 16.38 10.67
C GLY A 1147 113.00 16.91 12.09
N ARG A 1148 113.97 16.41 12.87
CA ARG A 1148 114.32 16.99 14.18
C ARG A 1148 115.05 18.32 14.03
N ASP A 1149 115.03 19.14 15.08
CA ASP A 1149 115.74 20.42 15.06
C ASP A 1149 117.26 20.19 15.07
N ALA A 1150 117.98 20.81 14.13
CA ALA A 1150 119.43 20.65 14.00
C ALA A 1150 120.24 21.57 14.93
N THR A 1151 119.59 22.53 15.59
CA THR A 1151 120.25 23.57 16.40
C THR A 1151 120.27 23.25 17.89
N THR A 1152 119.52 22.23 18.31
CA THR A 1152 119.32 21.90 19.73
C THR A 1152 119.46 20.41 19.99
N GLY A 1153 120.02 20.06 21.14
CA GLY A 1153 120.07 18.68 21.63
C GLY A 1153 121.49 18.13 21.70
N THR A 1154 121.63 17.01 22.42
CA THR A 1154 122.92 16.33 22.62
C THR A 1154 122.98 15.08 21.74
N LEU A 1155 124.01 15.01 20.91
CA LEU A 1155 124.34 13.85 20.10
C LEU A 1155 125.39 13.02 20.84
N SER A 1156 125.09 11.77 21.16
CA SER A 1156 126.02 10.89 21.89
C SER A 1156 126.51 9.77 20.99
N LEU A 1157 127.82 9.71 20.77
CA LEU A 1157 128.49 8.55 20.18
C LEU A 1157 128.99 7.65 21.31
N ASN A 1158 128.52 6.40 21.32
CA ASN A 1158 128.97 5.39 22.27
C ASN A 1158 129.73 4.31 21.49
N ILE A 1159 131.00 4.10 21.81
CA ILE A 1159 131.82 3.00 21.28
C ILE A 1159 132.00 1.97 22.40
N PHE A 1160 131.59 0.73 22.14
CA PHE A 1160 131.58 -0.34 23.13
C PHE A 1160 132.95 -1.06 23.20
N HIS A 1161 133.25 -1.75 24.30
CA HIS A 1161 134.48 -2.55 24.50
C HIS A 1161 135.82 -1.78 24.38
N ALA A 1162 135.87 -0.56 24.91
CA ALA A 1162 137.03 0.34 24.87
C ALA A 1162 137.92 0.32 26.13
N GLY A 1163 137.66 -0.54 27.13
CA GLY A 1163 138.45 -0.62 28.38
C GLY A 1163 139.86 -1.22 28.23
N LYS A 1164 140.76 -1.06 29.21
CA LYS A 1164 142.23 -1.32 29.09
C LYS A 1164 142.66 -2.72 28.63
N GLU A 1165 141.80 -3.73 28.72
CA GLU A 1165 142.04 -5.11 28.25
C GLU A 1165 141.02 -5.58 27.18
N GLU A 1166 140.21 -4.66 26.64
CA GLU A 1166 139.08 -4.96 25.76
C GLU A 1166 139.40 -4.79 24.26
N SER A 1167 138.54 -5.39 23.42
CA SER A 1167 138.78 -5.59 21.98
C SER A 1167 138.90 -4.31 21.14
N GLN A 1168 138.24 -3.21 21.53
CA GLN A 1168 138.30 -1.92 20.83
C GLN A 1168 139.17 -0.89 21.55
N HIS A 1169 139.89 -1.25 22.62
CA HIS A 1169 140.77 -0.34 23.35
C HIS A 1169 141.82 0.30 22.43
N GLU A 1170 142.56 -0.51 21.70
CA GLU A 1170 143.57 -0.05 20.74
C GLU A 1170 142.95 0.77 19.60
N LEU A 1171 141.74 0.42 19.16
CA LEU A 1171 141.02 1.15 18.11
C LEU A 1171 140.68 2.57 18.58
N VAL A 1172 140.16 2.70 19.80
CA VAL A 1172 139.81 3.98 20.42
C VAL A 1172 141.08 4.77 20.81
N ALA A 1173 142.12 4.11 21.33
CA ALA A 1173 143.40 4.72 21.66
C ALA A 1173 144.11 5.34 20.44
N ASN A 1174 143.94 4.72 19.28
CA ASN A 1174 144.48 5.17 18.00
C ASN A 1174 143.55 6.16 17.26
N LEU A 1175 142.41 6.56 17.85
CA LEU A 1175 141.59 7.61 17.26
C LEU A 1175 142.38 8.91 17.24
N SER A 1176 142.57 9.42 16.03
CA SER A 1176 143.13 10.76 15.83
C SER A 1176 142.08 11.84 16.06
N ASP A 1177 140.81 11.55 15.74
CA ASP A 1177 139.67 12.46 15.84
C ASP A 1177 138.35 11.67 15.84
N ILE A 1178 137.23 12.35 16.08
CA ILE A 1178 135.87 11.87 15.83
C ILE A 1178 135.16 12.94 14.98
N ILE A 1179 134.66 12.55 13.82
CA ILE A 1179 134.10 13.50 12.85
C ILE A 1179 132.61 13.24 12.68
N VAL A 1180 131.77 14.24 12.96
CA VAL A 1180 130.32 14.20 12.75
C VAL A 1180 129.96 14.96 11.47
N HIS A 1181 129.28 14.30 10.54
CA HIS A 1181 128.67 14.88 9.36
C HIS A 1181 127.18 15.12 9.61
N LEU A 1182 126.82 16.37 9.88
CA LEU A 1182 125.44 16.80 10.09
C LEU A 1182 124.89 17.39 8.79
N ASN A 1183 124.00 16.65 8.12
CA ASN A 1183 123.23 17.15 6.99
C ASN A 1183 121.90 17.69 7.51
N TYR A 1184 121.57 18.92 7.16
CA TYR A 1184 120.33 19.57 7.58
C TYR A 1184 119.78 20.46 6.47
N ILE A 1185 118.48 20.76 6.57
CA ILE A 1185 117.76 21.61 5.63
C ILE A 1185 117.33 22.87 6.37
N ILE A 1186 117.63 24.02 5.78
CA ILE A 1186 117.22 25.34 6.26
C ILE A 1186 115.98 25.76 5.46
N ARG A 1187 114.83 25.93 6.13
CA ARG A 1187 113.57 26.34 5.49
C ARG A 1187 112.76 27.25 6.41
N ASP A 1188 111.81 27.98 5.84
CA ASP A 1188 110.89 28.80 6.63
C ASP A 1188 109.97 27.91 7.48
N ALA A 1189 109.50 28.45 8.62
CA ALA A 1189 108.73 27.71 9.62
C ALA A 1189 107.34 27.27 9.13
#